data_AF-A0A1D2QZL5-F1
#
_entry.id   AF-A0A1D2QZL5-F1
#
_cell.length_a   1.000
_cell.length_b   1.000
_cell.length_c   1.000
_cell.angle_alpha   90.00
_cell.angle_beta   90.00
_cell.angle_gamma   90.00
#
_symmetry.space_group_name_H-M   'P 1'
#
loop_
_entity.id
_entity.type
_entity.pdbx_description
1 polymer ?
#
loop_
_entity_poly.entity_id
_entity_poly.type
_entity_poly.pdbx_seq_one_letter_code
_entity_poly.pdbx_strand_id
1 'polypeptide(L)'
;MQAHIHKIDSKDMARVALTMGIILAVSLVLISITGSQVSCPTGCECLTETQTKEKPGLYVKCMEDVCGSERVPGAASTPKYCFRKVESCSEVCECLTQEDAKKKGYGFCSAQQTFCGYDGYQRSMYCYEKPEEEDSDGDGIPDGKDNCPEKYNPGQKDSDGDGIGDACQEEAEKPADVTVTKDVELKQVPIDPGPGDRVTFTATAVSDKIKKIELWVNGEKVKECDGRTCEYVGRPYKEPPIFGSRAHDDSGNVFDVSDILVGGDAYGVEELPELLCPDCPEIEELGPCVKQTCNGPSEPAHYEQDGLTFGCLYAFQGTSTPMIFAGDEEESAIGIHTDHCINSTHVKEFYCAGVPSHNQTFKCPYGCEMGFGAFETEGFNLGKCICKDTDGGKNYEDKGHVVGAPLEYNTDYCLSDTKLAEYYTEVVNDECQIKKEYPECVCEDGVCLAPTCDDGIQNQDEEYVDCGGPCTIPCDLSLFCIASLPLPSKFDWRNWKGENWLTSVKAQGSCGSCWAFAAVGGVEAKNYIEKDNPPPSSSWQLNLGEQHLVSSCFDGGSCNGGWPHHALRYIRDNEIYVESCYPYQEENTECYYTCEGLSNKLWTIDDYFRFGDDDNTINEVKRALLCSGPLVSGTDDWSDDAGHAIVIVGWDDESDVCLDNYGEDGCWIIKNSWGEANGLLNGGVWHIDGYGYIPYTDHQCSNIIEYTYYATGIHKVPD
;
A
#
# COMPACT_ATOMS: atom_id res chain seq x y z
N MET A 1 57.28 9.05 -36.87
CA MET A 1 58.64 8.74 -37.35
C MET A 1 58.80 7.22 -37.33
N GLN A 2 59.49 6.68 -38.33
CA GLN A 2 59.49 5.29 -38.79
C GLN A 2 59.95 4.20 -37.79
N ALA A 3 59.45 2.99 -38.07
CA ALA A 3 60.13 1.68 -38.09
C ALA A 3 60.59 1.02 -36.78
N HIS A 4 60.08 -0.19 -36.51
CA HIS A 4 60.70 -1.41 -37.03
C HIS A 4 59.83 -2.65 -36.81
N ILE A 5 59.40 -3.27 -37.90
CA ILE A 5 58.91 -4.65 -37.94
C ILE A 5 60.14 -5.57 -37.98
N HIS A 6 60.25 -6.47 -37.00
CA HIS A 6 61.06 -7.68 -37.14
C HIS A 6 60.17 -8.92 -37.16
N LYS A 7 60.50 -9.79 -38.11
CA LYS A 7 59.78 -10.99 -38.54
C LYS A 7 59.63 -11.97 -37.37
N ILE A 8 58.40 -12.33 -37.03
CA ILE A 8 58.11 -13.60 -36.36
C ILE A 8 58.14 -14.69 -37.44
N ASP A 9 59.00 -15.69 -37.22
CA ASP A 9 59.21 -16.84 -38.11
C ASP A 9 57.91 -17.68 -38.20
N SER A 10 57.57 -18.18 -39.38
CA SER A 10 56.37 -18.99 -39.61
C SER A 10 56.37 -20.29 -38.80
N LYS A 11 57.55 -20.71 -38.30
CA LYS A 11 57.71 -21.85 -37.39
C LYS A 11 57.22 -21.58 -35.97
N ASP A 12 57.22 -20.33 -35.51
CA ASP A 12 56.77 -19.99 -34.15
C ASP A 12 55.24 -19.83 -34.09
N MET A 13 54.60 -19.33 -35.16
CA MET A 13 53.14 -19.38 -35.26
C MET A 13 52.60 -20.81 -35.38
N ALA A 14 53.33 -21.70 -36.08
CA ALA A 14 52.96 -23.11 -36.16
C ALA A 14 53.06 -23.82 -34.80
N ARG A 15 54.03 -23.42 -33.96
CA ARG A 15 54.17 -23.96 -32.60
C ARG A 15 53.08 -23.46 -31.67
N VAL A 16 52.74 -22.17 -31.69
CA VAL A 16 51.64 -21.60 -30.89
C VAL A 16 50.30 -22.21 -31.28
N ALA A 17 50.04 -22.39 -32.58
CA ALA A 17 48.82 -23.06 -33.08
C ALA A 17 48.76 -24.55 -32.70
N LEU A 18 49.90 -25.26 -32.66
CA LEU A 18 49.96 -26.65 -32.23
C LEU A 18 49.71 -26.78 -30.72
N THR A 19 50.27 -25.89 -29.89
CA THR A 19 49.99 -25.88 -28.44
C THR A 19 48.57 -25.47 -28.09
N MET A 20 47.98 -24.47 -28.77
CA MET A 20 46.57 -24.12 -28.59
C MET A 20 45.63 -25.23 -29.10
N GLY A 21 45.98 -25.90 -30.20
CA GLY A 21 45.24 -27.05 -30.72
C GLY A 21 45.26 -28.26 -29.79
N ILE A 22 46.38 -28.52 -29.11
CA ILE A 22 46.49 -29.61 -28.11
C ILE A 22 45.71 -29.25 -26.84
N ILE A 23 45.71 -27.98 -26.39
CA ILE A 23 44.94 -27.55 -25.22
C ILE A 23 43.43 -27.60 -25.50
N LEU A 24 42.98 -27.19 -26.69
CA LEU A 24 41.58 -27.35 -27.13
C LEU A 24 41.18 -28.81 -27.32
N ALA A 25 42.06 -29.66 -27.85
CA ALA A 25 41.79 -31.09 -28.01
C ALA A 25 41.77 -31.85 -26.67
N VAL A 26 42.64 -31.50 -25.71
CA VAL A 26 42.62 -32.07 -24.35
C VAL A 26 41.40 -31.58 -23.57
N SER A 27 40.96 -30.34 -23.79
CA SER A 27 39.71 -29.81 -23.22
C SER A 27 38.46 -30.48 -23.82
N LEU A 28 38.43 -30.75 -25.13
CA LEU A 28 37.32 -31.46 -25.80
C LEU A 28 37.29 -32.97 -25.49
N VAL A 29 38.44 -33.59 -25.21
CA VAL A 29 38.52 -35.00 -24.79
C VAL A 29 38.12 -35.17 -23.31
N LEU A 30 38.38 -34.18 -22.45
CA LEU A 30 37.89 -34.18 -21.07
C LEU A 30 36.39 -33.86 -20.94
N ILE A 31 35.78 -33.18 -21.92
CA ILE A 31 34.32 -32.90 -21.94
C ILE A 31 33.50 -34.11 -22.46
N SER A 32 34.14 -35.19 -22.90
CA SER A 32 33.44 -36.34 -23.50
C SER A 32 33.29 -37.60 -22.61
N ILE A 33 33.65 -37.56 -21.31
CA ILE A 33 33.49 -38.74 -20.41
C ILE A 33 32.95 -38.37 -19.01
N THR A 34 32.05 -37.39 -18.92
CA THR A 34 31.13 -37.28 -17.78
C THR A 34 29.73 -36.96 -18.30
N GLY A 35 29.14 -37.91 -19.03
CA GLY A 35 27.69 -38.00 -19.06
C GLY A 35 27.26 -38.33 -17.64
N SER A 36 26.80 -37.33 -16.89
CA SER A 36 26.21 -37.53 -15.58
C SER A 36 25.06 -38.52 -15.76
N GLN A 37 25.23 -39.77 -15.34
CA GLN A 37 24.12 -40.70 -15.31
C GLN A 37 23.18 -40.18 -14.23
N VAL A 38 22.01 -39.69 -14.65
CA VAL A 38 20.94 -39.30 -13.73
C VAL A 38 20.60 -40.52 -12.88
N SER A 39 21.04 -40.51 -11.62
CA SER A 39 20.76 -41.57 -10.66
C SER A 39 19.36 -41.35 -10.09
N CYS A 40 18.54 -42.41 -10.05
CA CYS A 40 17.20 -42.29 -9.50
C CYS A 40 17.22 -41.88 -8.02
N PRO A 41 16.26 -41.04 -7.58
CA PRO A 41 16.12 -40.66 -6.19
C PRO A 41 15.82 -41.86 -5.30
N THR A 42 16.10 -41.73 -4.00
CA THR A 42 15.90 -42.76 -2.99
C THR A 42 14.46 -43.29 -3.02
N GLY A 43 14.28 -44.61 -3.14
CA GLY A 43 12.95 -45.24 -3.25
C GLY A 43 12.44 -45.45 -4.68
N CYS A 44 13.21 -45.07 -5.71
CA CYS A 44 12.86 -45.27 -7.12
C CYS A 44 13.84 -46.21 -7.84
N GLU A 45 13.31 -47.03 -8.75
CA GLU A 45 14.07 -47.97 -9.58
C GLU A 45 14.13 -47.50 -11.03
N CYS A 46 15.29 -47.62 -11.67
CA CYS A 46 15.46 -47.28 -13.09
C CYS A 46 14.94 -48.42 -14.00
N LEU A 47 13.74 -48.26 -14.57
CA LEU A 47 13.01 -49.29 -15.33
C LEU A 47 12.53 -48.77 -16.70
N THR A 48 12.33 -49.66 -17.67
CA THR A 48 11.57 -49.35 -18.89
C THR A 48 10.07 -49.40 -18.60
N GLU A 49 9.25 -48.71 -19.40
CA GLU A 49 7.78 -48.80 -19.32
C GLU A 49 7.25 -50.22 -19.60
N THR A 50 8.03 -51.07 -20.25
CA THR A 50 7.69 -52.49 -20.43
C THR A 50 7.98 -53.27 -19.15
N GLN A 51 9.12 -53.02 -18.49
CA GLN A 51 9.49 -53.66 -17.23
C GLN A 51 8.50 -53.35 -16.11
N THR A 52 7.90 -52.16 -16.09
CA THR A 52 6.85 -51.82 -15.10
C THR A 52 5.55 -52.61 -15.31
N LYS A 53 5.23 -52.99 -16.55
CA LYS A 53 4.05 -53.81 -16.89
C LYS A 53 4.25 -55.31 -16.61
N GLU A 54 5.50 -55.77 -16.59
CA GLU A 54 5.85 -57.17 -16.32
C GLU A 54 6.06 -57.46 -14.83
N LYS A 55 6.38 -56.45 -14.02
CA LYS A 55 6.50 -56.57 -12.56
C LYS A 55 5.12 -56.48 -11.87
N PRO A 56 4.86 -57.27 -10.81
CA PRO A 56 3.61 -57.18 -10.05
C PRO A 56 3.53 -55.91 -9.19
N GLY A 57 2.40 -55.21 -9.30
CA GLY A 57 2.11 -53.93 -8.61
C GLY A 57 2.02 -52.74 -9.57
N LEU A 58 1.48 -51.62 -9.10
CA LEU A 58 1.40 -50.39 -9.90
C LEU A 58 2.70 -49.59 -9.74
N TYR A 59 3.26 -49.07 -10.83
CA TYR A 59 4.49 -48.29 -10.82
C TYR A 59 4.25 -46.93 -11.46
N VAL A 60 4.68 -45.86 -10.78
CA VAL A 60 4.55 -44.47 -11.25
C VAL A 60 5.93 -43.84 -11.42
N LYS A 61 6.07 -42.93 -12.38
CA LYS A 61 7.35 -42.24 -12.63
C LYS A 61 7.67 -41.31 -11.45
N CYS A 62 8.91 -41.34 -11.00
CA CYS A 62 9.43 -40.43 -9.98
C CYS A 62 9.96 -39.12 -10.57
N MET A 63 10.39 -39.16 -11.83
CA MET A 63 10.87 -38.01 -12.59
C MET A 63 10.79 -38.34 -14.08
N GLU A 64 10.73 -37.30 -14.93
CA GLU A 64 10.69 -37.47 -16.40
C GLU A 64 12.08 -37.67 -17.03
N ASP A 65 13.16 -37.48 -16.26
CA ASP A 65 14.52 -37.66 -16.79
C ASP A 65 14.86 -39.13 -17.04
N VAL A 66 15.62 -39.34 -18.11
CA VAL A 66 16.08 -40.66 -18.54
C VAL A 66 17.23 -41.11 -17.65
N CYS A 67 16.96 -42.04 -16.73
CA CYS A 67 17.97 -42.62 -15.84
C CYS A 67 18.88 -43.65 -16.53
N GLY A 68 18.52 -44.12 -17.73
CA GLY A 68 19.33 -45.06 -18.48
C GLY A 68 18.70 -45.51 -19.79
N SER A 69 19.32 -46.48 -20.45
CA SER A 69 18.73 -47.10 -21.64
C SER A 69 19.05 -48.59 -21.70
N GLU A 70 18.13 -49.36 -22.28
CA GLU A 70 18.30 -50.79 -22.52
C GLU A 70 18.55 -51.03 -24.01
N ARG A 71 19.63 -51.73 -24.32
CA ARG A 71 19.98 -52.11 -25.70
C ARG A 71 19.81 -53.60 -25.89
N VAL A 72 18.86 -53.97 -26.75
CA VAL A 72 18.72 -55.35 -27.24
C VAL A 72 19.46 -55.47 -28.58
N PRO A 73 20.33 -56.48 -28.78
CA PRO A 73 21.06 -56.66 -30.04
C PRO A 73 20.10 -56.78 -31.23
N GLY A 74 20.20 -55.85 -32.19
CA GLY A 74 19.35 -55.82 -33.39
C GLY A 74 18.07 -54.99 -33.29
N ALA A 75 17.82 -54.31 -32.16
CA ALA A 75 16.69 -53.40 -31.98
C ALA A 75 17.13 -51.99 -31.53
N ALA A 76 16.23 -51.01 -31.65
CA ALA A 76 16.46 -49.66 -31.18
C ALA A 76 16.60 -49.61 -29.64
N SER A 77 17.38 -48.66 -29.14
CA SER A 77 17.63 -48.47 -27.70
C SER A 77 16.36 -47.95 -27.02
N THR A 78 15.87 -48.65 -25.99
CA THR A 78 14.67 -48.25 -25.24
C THR A 78 15.08 -47.41 -24.02
N PRO A 79 14.51 -46.22 -23.80
CA PRO A 79 14.82 -45.40 -22.63
C PRO A 79 14.27 -46.01 -21.33
N LYS A 80 14.98 -45.80 -20.22
CA LYS A 80 14.56 -46.12 -18.86
C LYS A 80 14.30 -44.83 -18.09
N TYR A 81 13.29 -44.85 -17.23
CA TYR A 81 12.93 -43.77 -16.33
C TYR A 81 12.91 -44.27 -14.89
N CYS A 82 12.94 -43.37 -13.92
CA CYS A 82 12.83 -43.73 -12.52
C CYS A 82 11.37 -44.01 -12.17
N PHE A 83 11.07 -45.18 -11.63
CA PHE A 83 9.73 -45.60 -11.23
C PHE A 83 9.72 -46.08 -9.77
N ARG A 84 8.64 -45.77 -9.05
CA ARG A 84 8.38 -46.32 -7.71
C ARG A 84 7.12 -47.16 -7.73
N LYS A 85 7.15 -48.29 -7.00
CA LYS A 85 5.99 -49.13 -6.78
C LYS A 85 5.04 -48.43 -5.80
N VAL A 86 3.78 -48.27 -6.18
CA VAL A 86 2.71 -47.74 -5.33
C VAL A 86 1.65 -48.81 -5.09
N GLU A 87 1.02 -48.76 -3.92
CA GLU A 87 -0.12 -49.61 -3.62
C GLU A 87 -1.36 -49.03 -4.30
N SER A 88 -2.15 -49.89 -4.95
CA SER A 88 -3.44 -49.48 -5.50
C SER A 88 -4.44 -49.25 -4.35
N CYS A 89 -5.21 -48.17 -4.40
CA CYS A 89 -6.26 -47.91 -3.42
C CYS A 89 -7.26 -49.07 -3.32
N SER A 90 -7.84 -49.25 -2.12
CA SER A 90 -8.95 -50.18 -1.87
C SER A 90 -10.18 -49.84 -2.73
N GLU A 91 -11.08 -50.80 -3.00
CA GLU A 91 -12.25 -50.60 -3.88
C GLU A 91 -13.24 -49.54 -3.36
N VAL A 92 -13.29 -49.34 -2.04
CA VAL A 92 -14.09 -48.30 -1.36
C VAL A 92 -13.41 -46.92 -1.34
N CYS A 93 -12.23 -46.80 -1.94
CA CYS A 93 -11.44 -45.58 -1.98
C CYS A 93 -11.13 -45.16 -3.41
N GLU A 94 -10.93 -43.86 -3.61
CA GLU A 94 -10.61 -43.25 -4.89
C GLU A 94 -9.24 -42.56 -4.81
N CYS A 95 -8.42 -42.73 -5.85
CA CYS A 95 -7.16 -42.01 -5.96
C CYS A 95 -7.44 -40.60 -6.50
N LEU A 96 -7.25 -39.58 -5.69
CA LEU A 96 -7.58 -38.19 -6.02
C LEU A 96 -6.46 -37.23 -5.60
N THR A 97 -6.38 -36.07 -6.25
CA THR A 97 -5.59 -34.95 -5.71
C THR A 97 -6.23 -34.44 -4.43
N GLN A 98 -5.47 -33.81 -3.54
CA GLN A 98 -6.02 -33.22 -2.32
C GLN A 98 -7.07 -32.15 -2.61
N GLU A 99 -6.92 -31.40 -3.70
CA GLU A 99 -7.89 -30.40 -4.14
C GLU A 99 -9.21 -31.06 -4.59
N ASP A 100 -9.14 -32.13 -5.38
CA ASP A 100 -10.33 -32.85 -5.84
C ASP A 100 -11.04 -33.58 -4.69
N ALA A 101 -10.28 -34.13 -3.74
CA ALA A 101 -10.83 -34.72 -2.52
C ALA A 101 -11.53 -33.67 -1.64
N LYS A 102 -10.93 -32.48 -1.47
CA LYS A 102 -11.56 -31.36 -0.73
C LYS A 102 -12.85 -30.89 -1.40
N LYS A 103 -12.86 -30.73 -2.73
CA LYS A 103 -14.08 -30.36 -3.48
C LYS A 103 -15.20 -31.38 -3.30
N LYS A 104 -14.84 -32.66 -3.18
CA LYS A 104 -15.80 -33.76 -2.97
C LYS A 104 -16.11 -34.02 -1.48
N GLY A 105 -15.44 -33.37 -0.54
CA GLY A 105 -15.60 -33.60 0.91
C GLY A 105 -15.07 -34.96 1.40
N TYR A 106 -14.13 -35.58 0.69
CA TYR A 106 -13.67 -36.94 1.00
C TYR A 106 -12.56 -36.93 2.05
N GLY A 107 -12.65 -37.85 3.02
CA GLY A 107 -11.61 -38.10 4.03
C GLY A 107 -10.55 -39.07 3.53
N PHE A 108 -9.40 -39.17 4.20
CA PHE A 108 -8.37 -40.17 3.86
C PHE A 108 -8.88 -41.58 4.08
N CYS A 109 -8.59 -42.47 3.13
CA CYS A 109 -8.97 -43.88 3.20
C CYS A 109 -8.35 -44.54 4.44
N SER A 110 -9.18 -45.12 5.32
CA SER A 110 -8.73 -45.70 6.60
C SER A 110 -7.97 -44.71 7.51
N ALA A 111 -8.27 -43.41 7.38
CA ALA A 111 -7.58 -42.31 8.07
C ALA A 111 -6.06 -42.27 7.86
N GLN A 112 -5.56 -42.84 6.75
CA GLN A 112 -4.14 -42.86 6.40
C GLN A 112 -3.90 -42.22 5.03
N GLN A 113 -2.87 -41.39 4.96
CA GLN A 113 -2.43 -40.74 3.73
C GLN A 113 -1.64 -41.72 2.86
N THR A 114 -2.36 -42.57 2.12
CA THR A 114 -1.77 -43.56 1.22
C THR A 114 -1.56 -42.97 -0.17
N PHE A 115 -0.31 -42.74 -0.56
CA PHE A 115 0.04 -42.20 -1.88
C PHE A 115 -0.28 -43.22 -2.99
N CYS A 116 -1.00 -42.77 -4.01
CA CYS A 116 -1.48 -43.65 -5.09
C CYS A 116 -1.05 -43.20 -6.50
N GLY A 117 -0.48 -42.01 -6.66
CA GLY A 117 0.09 -41.58 -7.94
C GLY A 117 0.19 -40.06 -8.12
N TYR A 118 0.31 -39.63 -9.37
CA TYR A 118 0.26 -38.23 -9.78
C TYR A 118 -0.82 -38.04 -10.85
N ASP A 119 -1.43 -36.86 -10.90
CA ASP A 119 -2.40 -36.51 -11.94
C ASP A 119 -1.74 -36.13 -13.27
N GLY A 120 -2.54 -35.77 -14.27
CA GLY A 120 -2.06 -35.31 -15.58
C GLY A 120 -1.21 -34.02 -15.55
N TYR A 121 -1.12 -33.37 -14.40
CA TYR A 121 -0.36 -32.14 -14.14
C TYR A 121 0.76 -32.35 -13.10
N GLN A 122 1.12 -33.62 -12.79
CA GLN A 122 2.15 -33.99 -11.83
C GLN A 122 1.87 -33.61 -10.35
N ARG A 123 0.61 -33.41 -9.96
CA ARG A 123 0.22 -33.17 -8.56
C ARG A 123 0.02 -34.48 -7.82
N SER A 124 0.50 -34.57 -6.58
CA SER A 124 0.41 -35.78 -5.75
C SER A 124 -1.05 -36.19 -5.50
N MET A 125 -1.33 -37.47 -5.70
CA MET A 125 -2.64 -38.09 -5.46
C MET A 125 -2.56 -39.11 -4.33
N TYR A 126 -3.60 -39.15 -3.51
CA TYR A 126 -3.72 -40.04 -2.36
C TYR A 126 -5.07 -40.78 -2.38
N CYS A 127 -5.17 -41.89 -1.64
CA CYS A 127 -6.41 -42.64 -1.53
C CYS A 127 -7.38 -41.95 -0.55
N TYR A 128 -8.56 -41.57 -1.03
CA TYR A 128 -9.62 -40.97 -0.23
C TYR A 128 -10.87 -41.88 -0.19
N GLU A 129 -11.55 -41.92 0.95
CA GLU A 129 -12.77 -42.70 1.16
C GLU A 129 -13.96 -42.03 0.48
N LYS A 130 -14.74 -42.81 -0.27
CA LYS A 130 -16.00 -42.32 -0.85
C LYS A 130 -17.03 -42.24 0.27
N PRO A 131 -17.68 -41.08 0.53
CA PRO A 131 -18.81 -41.03 1.44
C PRO A 131 -19.92 -41.92 0.90
N GLU A 132 -20.57 -42.68 1.78
CA GLU A 132 -21.85 -43.30 1.46
C GLU A 132 -22.82 -42.15 1.15
N GLU A 133 -23.45 -42.16 -0.03
CA GLU A 133 -24.44 -41.13 -0.38
C GLU A 133 -25.60 -41.25 0.63
N GLU A 134 -25.96 -40.14 1.30
CA GLU A 134 -27.05 -40.12 2.27
C GLU A 134 -28.37 -40.54 1.58
N ASP A 135 -29.16 -41.35 2.29
CA ASP A 135 -30.48 -41.85 1.91
C ASP A 135 -31.35 -41.65 3.17
N SER A 136 -31.88 -40.43 3.30
CA SER A 136 -32.47 -39.92 4.53
C SER A 136 -33.79 -40.63 4.87
N ASP A 137 -34.48 -41.16 3.87
CA ASP A 137 -35.74 -41.87 4.06
C ASP A 137 -35.64 -43.41 3.92
N GLY A 138 -34.47 -43.92 3.52
CA GLY A 138 -34.11 -45.32 3.48
C GLY A 138 -34.76 -46.10 2.34
N ASP A 139 -35.10 -45.43 1.24
CA ASP A 139 -35.84 -46.02 0.12
C ASP A 139 -34.96 -46.72 -0.93
N GLY A 140 -33.64 -46.56 -0.80
CA GLY A 140 -32.63 -47.13 -1.68
C GLY A 140 -32.21 -46.19 -2.81
N ILE A 141 -32.73 -44.97 -2.87
CA ILE A 141 -32.30 -43.89 -3.76
C ILE A 141 -31.57 -42.83 -2.91
N PRO A 142 -30.33 -42.46 -3.25
CA PRO A 142 -29.62 -41.42 -2.49
C PRO A 142 -30.24 -40.04 -2.64
N ASP A 143 -30.24 -39.23 -1.59
CA ASP A 143 -30.92 -37.92 -1.46
C ASP A 143 -30.66 -36.98 -2.65
N GLY A 144 -29.44 -36.96 -3.18
CA GLY A 144 -29.07 -36.13 -4.32
C GLY A 144 -29.68 -36.55 -5.66
N LYS A 145 -30.30 -37.75 -5.72
CA LYS A 145 -30.99 -38.34 -6.88
C LYS A 145 -32.44 -38.66 -6.58
N ASP A 146 -32.88 -38.42 -5.34
CA ASP A 146 -34.22 -38.67 -4.87
C ASP A 146 -35.12 -37.44 -5.10
N ASN A 147 -36.27 -37.63 -5.74
CA ASN A 147 -37.26 -36.57 -5.92
C ASN A 147 -38.15 -36.35 -4.67
N CYS A 148 -38.00 -37.15 -3.63
CA CYS A 148 -38.52 -36.95 -2.28
C CYS A 148 -37.54 -37.41 -1.19
N PRO A 149 -36.39 -36.74 -0.98
CA PRO A 149 -35.30 -37.19 -0.10
C PRO A 149 -35.68 -37.54 1.34
N GLU A 150 -36.79 -37.01 1.84
CA GLU A 150 -37.25 -37.18 3.23
C GLU A 150 -38.46 -38.13 3.33
N LYS A 151 -38.91 -38.73 2.23
CA LYS A 151 -40.17 -39.48 2.21
C LYS A 151 -40.17 -40.65 1.22
N TYR A 152 -39.95 -41.82 1.81
CA TYR A 152 -39.78 -43.11 1.14
C TYR A 152 -40.66 -43.28 -0.10
N ASN A 153 -40.04 -43.28 -1.28
CA ASN A 153 -40.71 -43.42 -2.58
C ASN A 153 -39.81 -44.09 -3.66
N PRO A 154 -39.44 -45.38 -3.55
CA PRO A 154 -38.44 -46.02 -4.41
C PRO A 154 -38.79 -46.05 -5.92
N GLY A 155 -40.05 -45.77 -6.23
CA GLY A 155 -40.56 -45.68 -7.60
C GLY A 155 -40.41 -44.30 -8.25
N GLN A 156 -39.95 -43.29 -7.51
CA GLN A 156 -39.59 -41.94 -7.98
C GLN A 156 -40.65 -41.32 -8.91
N LYS A 157 -41.93 -41.54 -8.58
CA LYS A 157 -43.05 -41.13 -9.44
C LYS A 157 -43.26 -39.61 -9.33
N ASP A 158 -43.11 -38.94 -10.46
CA ASP A 158 -43.38 -37.51 -10.65
C ASP A 158 -44.36 -37.39 -11.82
N SER A 159 -45.62 -37.05 -11.52
CA SER A 159 -46.69 -37.04 -12.51
C SER A 159 -46.77 -35.75 -13.33
N ASP A 160 -46.27 -34.63 -12.80
CA ASP A 160 -46.34 -33.31 -13.45
C ASP A 160 -44.99 -32.86 -14.04
N GLY A 161 -43.90 -33.55 -13.70
CA GLY A 161 -42.57 -33.39 -14.27
C GLY A 161 -41.81 -32.20 -13.68
N ASP A 162 -42.17 -31.75 -12.49
CA ASP A 162 -41.55 -30.60 -11.83
C ASP A 162 -40.25 -30.94 -11.07
N GLY A 163 -39.92 -32.23 -10.96
CA GLY A 163 -38.75 -32.74 -10.25
C GLY A 163 -38.98 -33.00 -8.77
N ILE A 164 -40.18 -32.77 -8.24
CA ILE A 164 -40.62 -33.14 -6.89
C ILE A 164 -41.54 -34.35 -7.01
N GLY A 165 -41.29 -35.40 -6.25
CA GLY A 165 -42.10 -36.62 -6.33
C GLY A 165 -43.52 -36.38 -5.81
N ASP A 166 -44.49 -37.09 -6.40
CA ASP A 166 -45.90 -37.08 -5.98
C ASP A 166 -46.05 -37.35 -4.46
N ALA A 167 -45.09 -38.05 -3.86
CA ALA A 167 -45.10 -38.42 -2.45
C ALA A 167 -44.89 -37.22 -1.52
N CYS A 168 -44.04 -36.26 -1.86
CA CYS A 168 -43.60 -35.15 -1.00
C CYS A 168 -44.16 -33.79 -1.40
N GLN A 169 -45.05 -33.74 -2.39
CA GLN A 169 -45.77 -32.54 -2.76
C GLN A 169 -46.81 -32.19 -1.67
N GLU A 170 -46.61 -31.08 -0.94
CA GLU A 170 -47.56 -30.56 0.06
C GLU A 170 -48.23 -29.25 -0.42
N GLU A 171 -49.56 -29.17 -0.24
CA GLU A 171 -50.39 -27.99 -0.56
C GLU A 171 -50.05 -26.81 0.36
N ALA A 172 -49.82 -25.64 -0.23
CA ALA A 172 -49.33 -24.41 0.39
C ALA A 172 -50.14 -23.89 1.61
N GLU A 173 -49.45 -23.46 2.69
CA GLU A 173 -49.77 -22.28 3.52
C GLU A 173 -48.63 -21.92 4.54
N LYS A 174 -48.43 -20.60 4.78
CA LYS A 174 -47.35 -19.88 5.54
C LYS A 174 -47.51 -19.92 7.11
N PRO A 175 -46.72 -19.18 7.96
CA PRO A 175 -45.26 -18.91 8.11
C PRO A 175 -44.73 -18.92 9.59
N ALA A 176 -43.40 -18.80 9.79
CA ALA A 176 -42.67 -18.13 10.91
C ALA A 176 -41.16 -18.09 10.50
N ASP A 177 -40.28 -17.12 10.77
CA ASP A 177 -40.11 -16.07 11.78
C ASP A 177 -39.12 -15.02 11.17
N VAL A 178 -39.26 -13.72 11.41
CA VAL A 178 -38.40 -12.68 10.81
C VAL A 178 -37.72 -11.85 11.89
N THR A 179 -36.39 -12.02 11.97
CA THR A 179 -35.42 -11.10 12.55
C THR A 179 -35.48 -9.74 11.85
N VAL A 180 -35.48 -8.64 12.62
CA VAL A 180 -35.59 -7.26 12.12
C VAL A 180 -34.37 -6.92 11.25
N THR A 181 -34.57 -6.89 9.93
CA THR A 181 -33.70 -6.21 8.95
C THR A 181 -34.29 -4.85 8.63
N LYS A 182 -33.46 -3.80 8.55
CA LYS A 182 -33.90 -2.47 8.07
C LYS A 182 -34.38 -2.61 6.62
N ASP A 183 -35.67 -2.34 6.37
CA ASP A 183 -36.29 -2.61 5.07
C ASP A 183 -36.22 -1.43 4.08
N VAL A 184 -35.71 -0.26 4.49
CA VAL A 184 -35.60 0.95 3.66
C VAL A 184 -34.27 1.66 3.87
N GLU A 185 -33.55 1.93 2.79
CA GLU A 185 -32.32 2.71 2.77
C GLU A 185 -32.59 4.16 2.35
N LEU A 186 -31.99 5.12 3.06
CA LEU A 186 -32.05 6.55 2.76
C LEU A 186 -30.69 7.05 2.28
N LYS A 187 -30.67 7.77 1.17
CA LYS A 187 -29.48 8.44 0.62
C LYS A 187 -29.75 9.93 0.45
N GLN A 188 -28.90 10.77 1.03
CA GLN A 188 -28.95 12.23 0.92
C GLN A 188 -27.78 12.77 0.09
N VAL A 189 -28.02 13.79 -0.71
CA VAL A 189 -27.00 14.52 -1.48
C VAL A 189 -27.28 16.03 -1.44
N PRO A 190 -26.32 16.87 -1.01
CA PRO A 190 -25.06 16.53 -0.35
C PRO A 190 -25.27 16.06 1.11
N ILE A 191 -24.31 15.31 1.65
CA ILE A 191 -24.40 14.65 2.97
C ILE A 191 -24.40 15.69 4.11
N ASP A 192 -23.77 16.85 3.92
CA ASP A 192 -23.80 18.00 4.84
C ASP A 192 -24.09 19.30 4.08
N PRO A 193 -25.37 19.67 3.89
CA PRO A 193 -25.74 20.81 3.05
C PRO A 193 -25.47 22.14 3.74
N GLY A 194 -24.70 23.01 3.09
CA GLY A 194 -24.41 24.36 3.59
C GLY A 194 -25.60 25.32 3.49
N PRO A 195 -25.52 26.50 4.13
CA PRO A 195 -26.59 27.49 4.08
C PRO A 195 -26.86 27.98 2.65
N GLY A 196 -27.97 27.53 2.04
CA GLY A 196 -28.33 27.86 0.66
C GLY A 196 -28.40 26.67 -0.30
N ASP A 197 -27.95 25.48 0.12
CA ASP A 197 -27.88 24.30 -0.75
C ASP A 197 -29.23 23.60 -0.92
N ARG A 198 -29.49 23.10 -2.13
CA ARG A 198 -30.69 22.31 -2.43
C ARG A 198 -30.41 20.85 -2.13
N VAL A 199 -31.08 20.33 -1.11
CA VAL A 199 -30.92 18.93 -0.69
C VAL A 199 -31.79 18.02 -1.53
N THR A 200 -31.22 16.92 -2.01
CA THR A 200 -31.97 15.81 -2.63
C THR A 200 -31.83 14.59 -1.73
N PHE A 201 -32.95 13.93 -1.42
CA PHE A 201 -32.91 12.68 -0.68
C PHE A 201 -33.81 11.62 -1.31
N THR A 202 -33.30 10.40 -1.34
CA THR A 202 -33.90 9.26 -2.02
C THR A 202 -34.02 8.10 -1.05
N ALA A 203 -35.24 7.55 -0.93
CA ALA A 203 -35.52 6.33 -0.19
C ALA A 203 -35.70 5.17 -1.15
N THR A 204 -35.05 4.04 -0.86
CA THR A 204 -35.18 2.79 -1.63
C THR A 204 -35.57 1.65 -0.71
N ALA A 205 -36.65 0.96 -1.05
CA ALA A 205 -37.09 -0.24 -0.35
C ALA A 205 -36.21 -1.43 -0.72
N VAL A 206 -35.66 -2.08 0.30
CA VAL A 206 -34.87 -3.31 0.18
C VAL A 206 -35.80 -4.51 -0.01
N SER A 207 -36.98 -4.48 0.62
CA SER A 207 -37.99 -5.54 0.51
C SER A 207 -38.88 -5.40 -0.72
N ASP A 208 -39.15 -6.53 -1.38
CA ASP A 208 -40.02 -6.63 -2.55
C ASP A 208 -41.52 -6.48 -2.24
N LYS A 209 -41.86 -6.61 -0.94
CA LYS A 209 -43.18 -6.47 -0.33
C LYS A 209 -43.63 -5.01 -0.17
N ILE A 210 -42.69 -4.07 -0.16
CA ILE A 210 -43.00 -2.63 -0.07
C ILE A 210 -43.46 -2.15 -1.45
N LYS A 211 -44.65 -1.53 -1.49
CA LYS A 211 -45.23 -1.00 -2.72
C LYS A 211 -45.36 0.51 -2.72
N LYS A 212 -45.19 1.14 -1.55
CA LYS A 212 -45.41 2.57 -1.38
C LYS A 212 -44.46 3.15 -0.34
N ILE A 213 -43.92 4.34 -0.63
CA ILE A 213 -42.97 5.05 0.22
C ILE A 213 -43.45 6.50 0.42
N GLU A 214 -43.46 6.96 1.66
CA GLU A 214 -43.67 8.35 2.06
C GLU A 214 -42.37 9.00 2.54
N LEU A 215 -42.14 10.26 2.17
CA LEU A 215 -40.99 11.06 2.57
C LEU A 215 -41.42 12.25 3.43
N TRP A 216 -40.66 12.51 4.50
CA TRP A 216 -40.98 13.50 5.52
C TRP A 216 -39.78 14.42 5.78
N VAL A 217 -40.05 15.71 6.03
CA VAL A 217 -39.05 16.72 6.42
C VAL A 217 -39.58 17.49 7.63
N ASN A 218 -38.82 17.56 8.72
CA ASN A 218 -39.21 18.20 9.99
C ASN A 218 -40.60 17.76 10.50
N GLY A 219 -40.94 16.48 10.28
CA GLY A 219 -42.22 15.92 10.69
C GLY A 219 -43.42 16.25 9.79
N GLU A 220 -43.21 16.88 8.62
CA GLU A 220 -44.24 17.09 7.60
C GLU A 220 -44.03 16.21 6.36
N LYS A 221 -45.12 15.63 5.83
CA LYS A 221 -45.06 14.80 4.62
C LYS A 221 -44.83 15.67 3.39
N VAL A 222 -43.68 15.49 2.74
CA VAL A 222 -43.29 16.28 1.56
C VAL A 222 -43.53 15.55 0.24
N LYS A 223 -43.51 14.21 0.24
CA LYS A 223 -43.74 13.42 -0.98
C LYS A 223 -44.24 12.02 -0.67
N GLU A 224 -44.96 11.45 -1.62
CA GLU A 224 -45.44 10.06 -1.61
C GLU A 224 -45.23 9.48 -3.01
N CYS A 225 -44.68 8.28 -3.10
CA CYS A 225 -44.43 7.59 -4.35
C CYS A 225 -44.96 6.15 -4.31
N ASP A 226 -45.54 5.71 -5.42
CA ASP A 226 -45.84 4.30 -5.68
C ASP A 226 -44.61 3.64 -6.29
N GLY A 227 -44.18 2.49 -5.76
CA GLY A 227 -42.99 1.76 -6.18
C GLY A 227 -41.93 1.63 -5.09
N ARG A 228 -40.75 1.12 -5.47
CA ARG A 228 -39.65 0.79 -4.54
C ARG A 228 -38.65 1.91 -4.31
N THR A 229 -38.75 3.02 -5.04
CA THR A 229 -37.83 4.16 -4.88
C THR A 229 -38.64 5.45 -4.90
N CYS A 230 -38.33 6.36 -3.98
CA CYS A 230 -38.94 7.68 -3.90
C CYS A 230 -37.87 8.73 -3.66
N GLU A 231 -37.81 9.74 -4.52
CA GLU A 231 -36.84 10.84 -4.44
C GLU A 231 -37.54 12.17 -4.24
N TYR A 232 -37.03 13.02 -3.35
CA TYR A 232 -37.49 14.39 -3.17
C TYR A 232 -36.34 15.39 -3.30
N VAL A 233 -36.58 16.48 -4.02
CA VAL A 233 -35.66 17.62 -4.16
C VAL A 233 -36.23 18.80 -3.39
N GLY A 234 -35.55 19.17 -2.30
CA GLY A 234 -35.91 20.24 -1.42
C GLY A 234 -35.57 21.64 -1.94
N ARG A 235 -36.02 22.64 -1.19
CA ARG A 235 -35.56 24.03 -1.32
C ARG A 235 -34.35 24.24 -0.39
N PRO A 236 -33.60 25.34 -0.55
CA PRO A 236 -32.59 25.72 0.43
C PRO A 236 -33.18 25.88 1.83
N TYR A 237 -32.61 25.20 2.82
CA TYR A 237 -33.01 25.31 4.23
C TYR A 237 -32.04 26.23 4.98
N LYS A 238 -32.57 27.05 5.88
CA LYS A 238 -31.76 27.96 6.71
C LYS A 238 -31.10 27.25 7.90
N GLU A 239 -31.70 26.16 8.35
CA GLU A 239 -31.23 25.30 9.43
C GLU A 239 -31.28 23.84 8.94
N PRO A 240 -30.45 22.92 9.49
CA PRO A 240 -30.40 21.53 9.07
C PRO A 240 -31.77 20.85 9.26
N PRO A 241 -32.47 20.46 8.19
CA PRO A 241 -33.77 19.81 8.32
C PRO A 241 -33.61 18.31 8.67
N ILE A 242 -34.55 17.78 9.44
CA ILE A 242 -34.61 16.35 9.78
C ILE A 242 -35.39 15.63 8.68
N PHE A 243 -34.78 14.61 8.08
CA PHE A 243 -35.38 13.79 7.03
C PHE A 243 -35.83 12.45 7.56
N GLY A 244 -36.98 11.98 7.07
CA GLY A 244 -37.50 10.65 7.40
C GLY A 244 -38.26 10.00 6.26
N SER A 245 -38.45 8.68 6.35
CA SER A 245 -39.30 7.93 5.42
C SER A 245 -40.17 6.89 6.11
N ARG A 246 -41.26 6.49 5.44
CA ARG A 246 -42.15 5.38 5.86
C ARG A 246 -42.52 4.52 4.67
N ALA A 247 -42.46 3.21 4.85
CA ALA A 247 -42.84 2.25 3.82
C ALA A 247 -44.11 1.47 4.18
N HIS A 248 -44.91 1.15 3.15
CA HIS A 248 -46.16 0.40 3.27
C HIS A 248 -46.22 -0.80 2.31
N ASP A 249 -46.80 -1.90 2.79
CA ASP A 249 -47.19 -3.05 1.96
C ASP A 249 -48.61 -2.93 1.37
N ASP A 250 -49.03 -3.93 0.58
CA ASP A 250 -50.37 -4.02 -0.04
C ASP A 250 -51.53 -4.08 0.97
N SER A 251 -51.24 -4.39 2.24
CA SER A 251 -52.23 -4.48 3.32
C SER A 251 -52.29 -3.21 4.17
N GLY A 252 -51.44 -2.23 3.90
CA GLY A 252 -51.34 -0.97 4.63
C GLY A 252 -50.52 -1.06 5.92
N ASN A 253 -49.81 -2.16 6.15
CA ASN A 253 -48.91 -2.29 7.30
C ASN A 253 -47.67 -1.42 7.10
N VAL A 254 -47.17 -0.83 8.19
CA VAL A 254 -46.02 0.08 8.17
C VAL A 254 -44.75 -0.68 8.56
N PHE A 255 -43.71 -0.59 7.73
CA PHE A 255 -42.40 -1.21 7.96
C PHE A 255 -41.36 -0.11 8.19
N ASP A 256 -40.88 -0.01 9.42
CA ASP A 256 -39.78 0.81 10.01
C ASP A 256 -39.61 2.30 9.60
N VAL A 257 -39.12 3.12 10.55
CA VAL A 257 -38.91 4.57 10.42
C VAL A 257 -37.43 4.86 10.49
N SER A 258 -36.81 5.25 9.38
CA SER A 258 -35.42 5.73 9.36
C SER A 258 -35.39 7.24 9.57
N ASP A 259 -34.92 7.69 10.73
CA ASP A 259 -34.53 9.09 10.99
C ASP A 259 -33.03 9.23 10.72
N ILE A 260 -32.62 10.25 9.96
CA ILE A 260 -31.22 10.69 9.91
C ILE A 260 -31.03 11.71 11.03
N LEU A 261 -30.32 11.34 12.10
CA LEU A 261 -29.83 12.26 13.13
C LEU A 261 -28.45 12.77 12.72
N VAL A 262 -28.32 14.08 12.49
CA VAL A 262 -27.04 14.75 12.24
C VAL A 262 -26.41 15.16 13.59
N GLY A 263 -25.25 14.57 13.91
CA GLY A 263 -24.16 15.10 14.74
C GLY A 263 -24.41 15.61 16.18
N GLY A 264 -23.95 14.83 17.18
CA GLY A 264 -23.11 15.28 18.31
C GLY A 264 -23.65 16.28 19.36
N ASP A 265 -23.92 15.76 20.56
CA ASP A 265 -23.88 16.35 21.91
C ASP A 265 -24.32 17.81 22.19
N ALA A 266 -25.37 17.90 23.00
CA ALA A 266 -25.87 19.10 23.65
C ALA A 266 -24.94 19.60 24.77
N TYR A 267 -24.58 20.88 24.75
CA TYR A 267 -24.37 21.70 25.95
C TYR A 267 -24.81 23.15 25.74
N GLY A 268 -25.69 23.62 26.63
CA GLY A 268 -25.66 24.97 27.18
C GLY A 268 -26.26 26.11 26.36
N VAL A 269 -27.59 26.16 26.31
CA VAL A 269 -28.34 27.39 26.04
C VAL A 269 -28.14 28.35 27.22
N GLU A 270 -27.52 29.50 26.99
CA GLU A 270 -27.85 30.72 27.75
C GLU A 270 -28.41 31.76 26.77
N GLU A 271 -29.66 32.10 27.04
CA GLU A 271 -30.50 33.02 26.30
C GLU A 271 -30.09 34.49 26.48
N LEU A 272 -30.58 35.28 25.52
CA LEU A 272 -31.11 36.66 25.61
C LEU A 272 -30.30 37.72 24.83
N PRO A 273 -30.97 38.75 24.29
CA PRO A 273 -32.23 38.71 23.56
C PRO A 273 -32.17 39.57 22.28
N GLU A 274 -33.19 39.39 21.44
CA GLU A 274 -33.57 40.32 20.38
C GLU A 274 -33.57 41.78 20.88
N LEU A 275 -32.91 42.69 20.15
CA LEU A 275 -33.18 44.12 20.30
C LEU A 275 -33.35 44.79 18.93
N LEU A 276 -34.61 45.10 18.68
CA LEU A 276 -35.16 46.16 17.85
C LEU A 276 -34.28 47.41 17.77
N CYS A 277 -34.26 48.02 16.58
CA CYS A 277 -33.85 49.40 16.38
C CYS A 277 -34.59 50.36 17.33
N PRO A 278 -33.88 51.36 17.86
CA PRO A 278 -34.45 52.70 17.99
C PRO A 278 -33.51 53.81 17.48
N ASP A 279 -34.11 54.72 16.73
CA ASP A 279 -33.85 56.16 16.67
C ASP A 279 -32.46 56.67 16.21
N CYS A 280 -32.46 57.17 14.96
CA CYS A 280 -31.64 58.29 14.53
C CYS A 280 -31.88 59.52 15.44
N PRO A 281 -30.85 60.34 15.70
CA PRO A 281 -31.03 61.77 15.86
C PRO A 281 -31.04 62.42 14.48
N GLU A 282 -32.18 63.00 14.10
CA GLU A 282 -32.23 64.08 13.13
C GLU A 282 -31.41 65.26 13.66
N ILE A 283 -30.43 65.76 12.89
CA ILE A 283 -30.23 67.19 12.79
C ILE A 283 -30.10 67.55 11.30
N GLU A 284 -31.05 68.37 10.88
CA GLU A 284 -31.08 69.14 9.65
C GLU A 284 -29.78 69.92 9.46
N GLU A 285 -29.02 69.63 8.40
CA GLU A 285 -28.40 70.63 7.53
C GLU A 285 -27.59 69.90 6.46
N LEU A 286 -28.23 69.69 5.31
CA LEU A 286 -27.81 70.26 4.03
C LEU A 286 -28.59 69.56 2.91
N GLY A 287 -29.47 70.34 2.30
CA GLY A 287 -30.20 70.01 1.08
C GLY A 287 -29.29 69.83 -0.15
N PRO A 288 -29.88 69.90 -1.35
CA PRO A 288 -29.52 69.04 -2.47
C PRO A 288 -28.19 69.38 -3.12
N CYS A 289 -27.60 68.35 -3.75
CA CYS A 289 -26.47 68.48 -4.66
C CYS A 289 -26.64 69.63 -5.69
N VAL A 290 -25.47 70.20 -6.03
CA VAL A 290 -25.11 71.06 -7.18
C VAL A 290 -25.05 72.59 -6.91
N LYS A 291 -23.83 73.16 -6.69
CA LYS A 291 -22.98 73.89 -7.67
C LYS A 291 -21.85 74.73 -7.00
N GLN A 292 -20.58 74.35 -7.28
CA GLN A 292 -19.35 75.16 -7.50
C GLN A 292 -18.81 76.29 -6.55
N THR A 293 -17.48 76.18 -6.35
CA THR A 293 -16.37 77.15 -6.12
C THR A 293 -16.10 77.79 -4.76
N CYS A 294 -14.91 77.50 -4.19
CA CYS A 294 -14.18 78.38 -3.28
C CYS A 294 -12.75 78.64 -3.79
N ASN A 295 -12.45 79.92 -3.99
CA ASN A 295 -11.19 80.53 -4.42
C ASN A 295 -10.42 81.08 -3.20
N GLY A 296 -9.15 80.66 -3.00
CA GLY A 296 -8.02 81.35 -2.30
C GLY A 296 -8.16 81.81 -0.83
N PRO A 297 -7.08 82.37 -0.22
CA PRO A 297 -5.72 81.83 -0.08
C PRO A 297 -5.24 81.73 1.41
N SER A 298 -4.27 80.85 1.69
CA SER A 298 -3.28 80.84 2.82
C SER A 298 -3.83 81.00 4.25
N GLU A 299 -3.86 79.99 5.13
CA GLU A 299 -2.76 79.19 5.75
C GLU A 299 -3.34 77.91 6.41
N PRO A 300 -2.63 76.77 6.51
CA PRO A 300 -3.03 75.66 7.39
C PRO A 300 -2.23 75.65 8.71
N ALA A 301 -2.94 75.55 9.84
CA ALA A 301 -2.39 75.28 11.17
C ALA A 301 -1.95 73.81 11.31
N HIS A 302 -0.90 73.55 12.10
CA HIS A 302 -0.37 72.21 12.42
C HIS A 302 -0.93 71.67 13.74
N TYR A 303 -1.06 70.34 13.85
CA TYR A 303 -1.23 69.63 15.13
C TYR A 303 -0.36 68.36 15.17
N GLU A 304 0.19 68.06 16.37
CA GLU A 304 1.04 66.89 16.68
C GLU A 304 0.39 66.05 17.78
N GLN A 305 0.38 64.72 17.61
CA GLN A 305 0.15 63.76 18.69
C GLN A 305 0.88 62.44 18.39
N ASP A 306 1.56 61.89 19.41
CA ASP A 306 2.28 60.61 19.38
C ASP A 306 3.33 60.44 18.26
N GLY A 307 4.09 61.50 18.02
CA GLY A 307 5.25 61.48 17.11
C GLY A 307 4.89 61.61 15.62
N LEU A 308 3.63 61.86 15.28
CA LEU A 308 3.18 62.11 13.90
C LEU A 308 2.53 63.50 13.78
N THR A 309 3.03 64.28 12.83
CA THR A 309 2.44 65.55 12.40
C THR A 309 1.46 65.27 11.25
N PHE A 310 0.19 65.64 11.40
CA PHE A 310 -0.80 65.51 10.32
C PHE A 310 -1.08 66.88 9.69
N GLY A 311 -0.96 66.96 8.36
CA GLY A 311 -1.31 68.14 7.58
C GLY A 311 -2.05 67.76 6.30
N CYS A 312 -3.19 68.41 6.05
CA CYS A 312 -3.91 68.29 4.79
C CYS A 312 -3.48 69.41 3.83
N LEU A 313 -3.00 69.09 2.63
CA LEU A 313 -2.91 70.03 1.52
C LEU A 313 -3.36 69.40 0.20
N TYR A 314 -4.37 70.04 -0.41
CA TYR A 314 -4.80 69.82 -1.78
C TYR A 314 -3.73 70.32 -2.77
N ALA A 315 -3.55 69.61 -3.88
CA ALA A 315 -2.92 70.17 -5.07
C ALA A 315 -3.85 70.02 -6.29
N PHE A 316 -4.31 71.15 -6.82
CA PHE A 316 -4.67 71.29 -8.23
C PHE A 316 -3.77 72.36 -8.86
N GLN A 317 -3.25 72.01 -10.04
CA GLN A 317 -2.56 72.81 -11.06
C GLN A 317 -1.11 73.25 -10.84
N GLY A 318 -0.25 72.78 -11.75
CA GLY A 318 0.88 73.55 -12.28
C GLY A 318 2.17 73.45 -11.48
N THR A 319 2.95 72.41 -11.76
CA THR A 319 4.43 72.32 -11.61
C THR A 319 5.11 73.30 -10.64
N SER A 320 5.44 72.83 -9.44
CA SER A 320 6.83 72.72 -8.96
C SER A 320 6.81 72.04 -7.59
N THR A 321 7.35 70.82 -7.54
CA THR A 321 7.60 70.06 -6.31
C THR A 321 8.42 70.91 -5.31
N PRO A 322 8.23 70.71 -4.00
CA PRO A 322 9.17 69.82 -3.33
C PRO A 322 8.51 68.77 -2.41
N MET A 323 9.15 67.61 -2.46
CA MET A 323 9.01 66.43 -1.62
C MET A 323 9.38 66.72 -0.16
N ILE A 324 8.88 65.89 0.78
CA ILE A 324 9.59 65.61 2.04
C ILE A 324 9.97 64.13 2.02
N PHE A 325 11.27 63.89 2.10
CA PHE A 325 11.93 62.60 2.24
C PHE A 325 11.99 62.21 3.71
N ALA A 326 11.93 60.90 3.97
CA ALA A 326 12.68 60.28 5.05
C ALA A 326 13.40 59.08 4.46
N GLY A 327 14.72 59.21 4.29
CA GLY A 327 15.60 58.14 3.89
C GLY A 327 17.03 58.64 4.06
N ASP A 328 17.79 57.99 4.94
CA ASP A 328 19.23 58.10 4.91
C ASP A 328 19.77 57.07 3.89
N GLU A 329 20.59 57.62 2.99
CA GLU A 329 21.56 57.00 2.07
C GLU A 329 21.09 56.44 0.71
N GLU A 330 21.42 57.24 -0.32
CA GLU A 330 21.79 56.97 -1.71
C GLU A 330 21.28 55.70 -2.42
N GLU A 331 20.23 55.85 -3.24
CA GLU A 331 20.32 55.54 -4.67
C GLU A 331 19.15 56.19 -5.47
N SER A 332 19.53 56.81 -6.59
CA SER A 332 18.72 57.22 -7.76
C SER A 332 17.19 57.38 -7.64
N ALA A 333 16.73 58.61 -7.86
CA ALA A 333 15.34 58.93 -8.21
C ALA A 333 14.86 58.14 -9.45
N ILE A 334 13.92 57.22 -9.25
CA ILE A 334 13.07 56.63 -10.29
C ILE A 334 11.62 56.81 -9.81
N GLY A 335 10.76 57.35 -10.67
CA GLY A 335 9.37 57.64 -10.35
C GLY A 335 8.64 56.38 -9.85
N ILE A 336 7.88 56.51 -8.77
CA ILE A 336 7.10 55.41 -8.22
C ILE A 336 5.94 55.16 -9.19
N HIS A 337 6.07 54.14 -10.04
CA HIS A 337 4.98 53.55 -10.79
C HIS A 337 4.09 52.81 -9.78
N THR A 338 2.91 53.33 -9.50
CA THR A 338 1.93 52.61 -8.65
C THR A 338 0.88 52.02 -9.57
N ASP A 339 0.92 50.70 -9.72
CA ASP A 339 -0.12 49.94 -10.41
C ASP A 339 -1.23 49.57 -9.41
N HIS A 340 -2.47 49.47 -9.88
CA HIS A 340 -3.62 49.04 -9.06
C HIS A 340 -4.53 48.09 -9.83
N CYS A 341 -4.93 46.98 -9.20
CA CYS A 341 -6.00 46.14 -9.72
C CYS A 341 -7.34 46.86 -9.62
N ILE A 342 -8.07 46.96 -10.73
CA ILE A 342 -9.47 47.44 -10.72
C ILE A 342 -10.43 46.27 -10.54
N ASN A 343 -10.06 45.09 -11.03
CA ASN A 343 -10.75 43.82 -10.83
C ASN A 343 -9.75 42.68 -11.05
N SER A 344 -10.22 41.43 -10.94
CA SER A 344 -9.40 40.22 -11.08
C SER A 344 -8.61 40.10 -12.38
N THR A 345 -8.93 40.86 -13.44
CA THR A 345 -8.31 40.73 -14.78
C THR A 345 -7.82 42.07 -15.35
N HIS A 346 -7.82 43.16 -14.58
CA HIS A 346 -7.45 44.48 -15.11
C HIS A 346 -6.59 45.27 -14.12
N VAL A 347 -5.41 45.68 -14.61
CA VAL A 347 -4.48 46.59 -13.93
C VAL A 347 -4.67 47.99 -14.49
N LYS A 348 -4.59 48.98 -13.60
CA LYS A 348 -4.48 50.39 -13.94
C LYS A 348 -3.11 50.88 -13.56
N GLU A 349 -2.36 51.33 -14.57
CA GLU A 349 -1.05 51.94 -14.35
C GLU A 349 -1.17 53.46 -14.29
N PHE A 350 -0.51 54.07 -13.30
CA PHE A 350 -0.42 55.52 -13.14
C PHE A 350 0.99 56.01 -13.43
N TYR A 351 1.19 56.67 -14.57
CA TYR A 351 2.44 57.35 -14.88
C TYR A 351 2.43 58.79 -14.35
N CYS A 352 3.34 59.11 -13.42
CA CYS A 352 3.63 60.50 -13.04
C CYS A 352 5.03 60.91 -13.50
N ALA A 353 5.11 61.47 -14.71
CA ALA A 353 6.33 62.07 -15.24
C ALA A 353 6.06 63.45 -15.85
N GLY A 354 5.47 64.37 -15.07
CA GLY A 354 5.44 65.80 -15.40
C GLY A 354 4.55 66.25 -16.58
N VAL A 355 3.65 65.40 -17.09
CA VAL A 355 2.66 65.70 -18.15
C VAL A 355 1.33 64.99 -17.82
N PRO A 356 0.17 65.34 -18.43
CA PRO A 356 -1.13 64.90 -17.93
C PRO A 356 -1.21 63.38 -17.90
N SER A 357 -1.62 62.85 -16.74
CA SER A 357 -1.70 61.41 -16.45
C SER A 357 -2.48 60.67 -17.54
N HIS A 358 -1.78 59.87 -18.34
CA HIS A 358 -2.42 58.87 -19.18
C HIS A 358 -2.74 57.67 -18.30
N ASN A 359 -4.02 57.43 -18.00
CA ASN A 359 -4.46 56.23 -17.32
C ASN A 359 -4.71 55.13 -18.36
N GLN A 360 -3.78 54.19 -18.49
CA GLN A 360 -4.00 53.02 -19.31
C GLN A 360 -4.47 51.87 -18.42
N THR A 361 -5.60 51.27 -18.82
CA THR A 361 -6.05 50.02 -18.24
C THR A 361 -5.49 48.90 -19.10
N PHE A 362 -4.66 48.06 -18.50
CA PHE A 362 -4.14 46.85 -19.12
C PHE A 362 -5.02 45.68 -18.71
N LYS A 363 -5.40 44.84 -19.67
CA LYS A 363 -6.05 43.57 -19.39
C LYS A 363 -4.97 42.56 -19.01
N CYS A 364 -5.01 42.09 -17.77
CA CYS A 364 -4.26 40.91 -17.34
C CYS A 364 -5.10 39.69 -17.71
N PRO A 365 -4.68 38.89 -18.70
CA PRO A 365 -5.53 37.81 -19.17
C PRO A 365 -5.71 36.70 -18.11
N TYR A 366 -4.88 36.68 -17.05
CA TYR A 366 -4.78 35.59 -16.08
C TYR A 366 -4.57 36.06 -14.63
N GLY A 367 -4.95 37.28 -14.28
CA GLY A 367 -4.96 37.69 -12.87
C GLY A 367 -4.23 38.99 -12.54
N CYS A 368 -4.69 39.65 -11.49
CA CYS A 368 -4.06 40.81 -10.87
C CYS A 368 -4.01 40.60 -9.35
N GLU A 369 -2.85 40.86 -8.74
CA GLU A 369 -2.64 40.66 -7.31
C GLU A 369 -3.30 41.78 -6.48
N MET A 370 -4.41 41.48 -5.78
CA MET A 370 -5.08 42.41 -4.87
C MET A 370 -4.50 42.29 -3.47
N GLY A 371 -3.85 43.35 -2.96
CA GLY A 371 -3.35 43.38 -1.59
C GLY A 371 -4.47 43.55 -0.56
N PHE A 372 -4.58 42.61 0.39
CA PHE A 372 -5.17 42.87 1.70
C PHE A 372 -4.04 42.96 2.72
N GLY A 373 -4.04 44.04 3.51
CA GLY A 373 -2.88 44.46 4.29
C GLY A 373 -2.40 43.44 5.32
N ALA A 374 -1.09 43.26 5.37
CA ALA A 374 -0.35 42.98 6.59
C ALA A 374 1.04 43.63 6.44
N PHE A 375 1.47 44.32 7.50
CA PHE A 375 2.86 44.73 7.68
C PHE A 375 3.71 43.47 7.70
N GLU A 376 4.55 43.26 6.69
CA GLU A 376 5.85 42.63 6.86
C GLU A 376 6.75 42.96 5.66
N THR A 377 7.99 43.25 6.00
CA THR A 377 9.04 43.80 5.16
C THR A 377 9.55 42.76 4.18
N GLU A 378 9.28 42.97 2.88
CA GLU A 378 10.21 42.87 1.73
C GLU A 378 9.40 42.77 0.41
N GLY A 379 9.43 43.83 -0.41
CA GLY A 379 9.18 43.78 -1.86
C GLY A 379 7.84 43.22 -2.40
N PHE A 380 6.68 43.76 -2.02
CA PHE A 380 5.40 43.36 -2.64
C PHE A 380 5.07 44.10 -3.95
N ASN A 381 4.83 43.32 -5.01
CA ASN A 381 4.40 43.75 -6.35
C ASN A 381 2.88 44.03 -6.42
N LEU A 382 2.38 44.93 -5.58
CA LEU A 382 0.96 45.29 -5.57
C LEU A 382 0.52 45.86 -6.93
N GLY A 383 -0.51 45.27 -7.54
CA GLY A 383 -1.10 45.77 -8.78
C GLY A 383 -0.43 45.32 -10.08
N LYS A 384 0.45 44.30 -10.09
CA LYS A 384 0.99 43.74 -11.33
C LYS A 384 0.16 42.56 -11.85
N CYS A 385 0.26 42.29 -13.16
CA CYS A 385 -0.23 41.04 -13.71
C CYS A 385 0.63 39.89 -13.17
N ILE A 386 -0.01 38.84 -12.64
CA ILE A 386 0.66 37.67 -12.08
C ILE A 386 0.24 36.42 -12.86
N CYS A 387 1.21 35.53 -13.09
CA CYS A 387 1.01 34.19 -13.64
C CYS A 387 1.38 33.22 -12.53
N LYS A 388 0.43 32.94 -11.64
CA LYS A 388 0.70 32.18 -10.43
C LYS A 388 -0.48 31.30 -10.08
N ASP A 389 -0.15 30.08 -9.71
CA ASP A 389 -1.00 29.16 -8.98
C ASP A 389 -0.79 29.32 -7.47
N THR A 390 -1.84 29.19 -6.67
CA THR A 390 -1.75 29.38 -5.22
C THR A 390 -0.94 28.31 -4.51
N ASP A 391 -0.84 27.11 -5.08
CA ASP A 391 -0.07 25.97 -4.58
C ASP A 391 1.38 25.95 -5.10
N GLY A 392 1.74 26.88 -6.00
CA GLY A 392 3.07 26.99 -6.58
C GLY A 392 3.31 26.20 -7.86
N GLY A 393 2.31 25.58 -8.49
CA GLY A 393 2.47 24.95 -9.81
C GLY A 393 1.67 23.67 -9.96
N LYS A 394 2.37 22.54 -10.16
CA LYS A 394 1.74 21.21 -10.23
C LYS A 394 1.85 20.52 -8.88
N ASN A 395 1.14 21.01 -7.87
CA ASN A 395 1.28 20.51 -6.51
C ASN A 395 0.01 19.79 -6.07
N TYR A 396 -0.06 18.50 -6.40
CA TYR A 396 -1.27 17.70 -6.23
C TYR A 396 -1.69 17.49 -4.78
N GLU A 397 -0.80 17.74 -3.81
CA GLU A 397 -1.06 17.56 -2.37
C GLU A 397 -1.73 18.78 -1.73
N ASP A 398 -1.64 19.94 -2.39
CA ASP A 398 -2.21 21.19 -1.92
C ASP A 398 -3.35 21.64 -2.83
N LYS A 399 -4.43 22.17 -2.25
CA LYS A 399 -5.54 22.67 -3.06
C LYS A 399 -5.16 24.00 -3.73
N GLY A 400 -4.90 23.95 -5.02
CA GLY A 400 -4.50 25.09 -5.84
C GLY A 400 -5.67 25.79 -6.56
N HIS A 401 -5.36 27.00 -7.03
CA HIS A 401 -6.16 27.70 -8.01
C HIS A 401 -5.36 28.80 -8.72
N VAL A 402 -5.65 28.99 -10.01
CA VAL A 402 -5.06 30.06 -10.80
C VAL A 402 -5.67 31.41 -10.41
N VAL A 403 -4.84 32.29 -9.87
CA VAL A 403 -5.27 33.60 -9.37
C VAL A 403 -5.90 34.44 -10.48
N GLY A 404 -7.14 34.90 -10.27
CA GLY A 404 -7.83 35.84 -11.17
C GLY A 404 -8.48 35.25 -12.43
N ALA A 405 -8.46 33.92 -12.58
CA ALA A 405 -9.36 33.20 -13.47
C ALA A 405 -10.76 33.01 -12.81
N PRO A 406 -11.83 32.72 -13.58
CA PRO A 406 -13.15 32.45 -13.00
C PRO A 406 -13.17 31.15 -12.19
N LEU A 407 -13.75 31.19 -10.98
CA LEU A 407 -13.80 30.09 -10.00
C LEU A 407 -14.29 28.73 -10.56
N GLU A 408 -15.11 28.75 -11.60
CA GLU A 408 -15.67 27.54 -12.21
C GLU A 408 -14.66 26.77 -13.10
N TYR A 409 -13.48 27.35 -13.41
CA TYR A 409 -12.54 26.81 -14.41
C TYR A 409 -11.06 26.96 -14.04
N ASN A 410 -10.73 27.06 -12.75
CA ASN A 410 -9.37 27.41 -12.33
C ASN A 410 -8.95 26.84 -10.97
N THR A 411 -9.73 25.95 -10.38
CA THR A 411 -9.45 25.36 -9.06
C THR A 411 -9.31 23.86 -9.24
N ASP A 412 -8.43 23.22 -8.49
CA ASP A 412 -8.27 21.78 -8.54
C ASP A 412 -9.49 21.07 -7.97
N TYR A 413 -9.90 19.99 -8.63
CA TYR A 413 -11.08 19.25 -8.21
C TYR A 413 -11.02 17.78 -8.61
N CYS A 414 -11.59 16.93 -7.76
CA CYS A 414 -11.73 15.50 -8.03
C CYS A 414 -12.74 15.26 -9.15
N LEU A 415 -12.32 14.56 -10.20
CA LEU A 415 -13.22 14.03 -11.23
C LEU A 415 -13.87 12.71 -10.76
N SER A 416 -13.14 11.95 -9.97
CA SER A 416 -13.54 10.70 -9.31
C SER A 416 -12.64 10.47 -8.10
N ASP A 417 -12.97 9.46 -7.30
CA ASP A 417 -12.19 9.03 -6.13
C ASP A 417 -10.74 8.63 -6.48
N THR A 418 -10.44 8.41 -7.77
CA THR A 418 -9.13 7.98 -8.29
C THR A 418 -8.49 8.96 -9.29
N LYS A 419 -9.05 10.16 -9.47
CA LYS A 419 -8.60 11.09 -10.52
C LYS A 419 -8.84 12.55 -10.18
N LEU A 420 -7.79 13.36 -10.18
CA LEU A 420 -7.83 14.81 -9.97
C LEU A 420 -7.77 15.56 -11.32
N ALA A 421 -8.40 16.73 -11.38
CA ALA A 421 -8.22 17.71 -12.45
C ALA A 421 -7.40 18.89 -11.91
N GLU A 422 -6.11 18.93 -12.27
CA GLU A 422 -5.15 19.96 -11.85
C GLU A 422 -5.13 21.14 -12.82
N TYR A 423 -5.19 22.39 -12.33
CA TYR A 423 -5.08 23.61 -13.10
C TYR A 423 -3.90 24.49 -12.69
N TYR A 424 -2.82 24.42 -13.47
CA TYR A 424 -1.61 25.20 -13.22
C TYR A 424 -1.32 26.24 -14.29
N THR A 425 -0.42 27.18 -13.97
CA THR A 425 0.06 28.18 -14.91
C THR A 425 1.47 27.86 -15.45
N GLU A 426 1.69 28.06 -16.75
CA GLU A 426 2.99 27.94 -17.40
C GLU A 426 3.27 29.19 -18.26
N VAL A 427 4.51 29.71 -18.26
CA VAL A 427 4.92 30.83 -19.12
C VAL A 427 5.58 30.30 -20.39
N VAL A 428 4.92 30.50 -21.54
CA VAL A 428 5.41 30.07 -22.86
C VAL A 428 5.51 31.30 -23.77
N ASN A 429 6.71 31.61 -24.28
CA ASN A 429 6.96 32.78 -25.13
C ASN A 429 6.50 34.11 -24.51
N ASP A 430 6.80 34.34 -23.23
CA ASP A 430 6.37 35.52 -22.45
C ASP A 430 4.84 35.66 -22.30
N GLU A 431 4.06 34.63 -22.67
CA GLU A 431 2.62 34.55 -22.45
C GLU A 431 2.31 33.51 -21.37
N CYS A 432 1.57 33.92 -20.34
CA CYS A 432 1.03 33.01 -19.34
C CYS A 432 -0.04 32.11 -19.97
N GLN A 433 -0.03 30.82 -19.68
CA GLN A 433 -1.01 29.87 -20.17
C GLN A 433 -1.54 29.05 -19.00
N ILE A 434 -2.86 28.91 -18.91
CA ILE A 434 -3.47 27.92 -18.02
C ILE A 434 -3.36 26.56 -18.71
N LYS A 435 -2.78 25.62 -18.00
CA LYS A 435 -2.72 24.22 -18.38
C LYS A 435 -3.67 23.43 -17.50
N LYS A 436 -3.98 22.24 -17.97
CA LYS A 436 -4.78 21.28 -17.23
C LYS A 436 -4.17 19.91 -17.36
N GLU A 437 -4.08 19.21 -16.24
CA GLU A 437 -3.57 17.84 -16.17
C GLU A 437 -4.53 16.95 -15.37
N TYR A 438 -4.36 15.64 -15.54
CA TYR A 438 -5.26 14.63 -15.00
C TYR A 438 -4.46 13.51 -14.32
N PRO A 439 -3.80 13.79 -13.19
CA PRO A 439 -3.10 12.75 -12.44
C PRO A 439 -4.08 11.69 -11.94
N GLU A 440 -3.62 10.44 -11.93
CA GLU A 440 -4.31 9.33 -11.26
C GLU A 440 -3.76 9.23 -9.84
N CYS A 441 -4.65 9.24 -8.85
CA CYS A 441 -4.32 9.32 -7.42
C CYS A 441 -5.59 9.10 -6.58
N VAL A 442 -5.47 8.75 -5.29
CA VAL A 442 -6.63 8.78 -4.39
C VAL A 442 -7.00 10.23 -4.13
N CYS A 443 -8.20 10.63 -4.55
CA CYS A 443 -8.64 12.01 -4.51
C CYS A 443 -9.61 12.23 -3.35
N GLU A 444 -9.19 13.03 -2.38
CA GLU A 444 -9.97 13.38 -1.20
C GLU A 444 -9.98 14.92 -1.03
N ASP A 445 -11.15 15.50 -0.77
CA ASP A 445 -11.35 16.95 -0.58
C ASP A 445 -10.82 17.89 -1.69
N GLY A 446 -10.57 17.36 -2.88
CA GLY A 446 -10.05 18.12 -4.03
C GLY A 446 -8.53 18.19 -4.11
N VAL A 447 -7.83 17.31 -3.40
CA VAL A 447 -6.38 17.09 -3.51
C VAL A 447 -6.10 15.61 -3.75
N CYS A 448 -4.96 15.31 -4.37
CA CYS A 448 -4.42 13.95 -4.37
C CYS A 448 -3.74 13.70 -3.04
N LEU A 449 -4.09 12.59 -2.39
CA LEU A 449 -3.29 12.08 -1.29
C LEU A 449 -1.93 11.61 -1.81
N ALA A 450 -0.91 11.67 -0.95
CA ALA A 450 0.39 11.10 -1.25
C ALA A 450 0.23 9.61 -1.62
N PRO A 451 0.79 9.16 -2.74
CA PRO A 451 0.70 7.77 -3.17
C PRO A 451 1.17 6.79 -2.10
N THR A 452 0.46 5.67 -1.96
CA THR A 452 0.86 4.60 -1.06
C THR A 452 0.87 3.27 -1.79
N CYS A 453 1.71 2.33 -1.33
CA CYS A 453 1.86 1.02 -1.97
C CYS A 453 0.65 0.07 -1.77
N ASP A 454 -0.52 0.58 -1.38
CA ASP A 454 -1.75 -0.16 -1.13
C ASP A 454 -2.99 0.71 -1.48
N ASP A 455 -2.81 1.76 -2.31
CA ASP A 455 -3.88 2.72 -2.64
C ASP A 455 -4.79 2.26 -3.80
N GLY A 456 -4.45 1.15 -4.45
CA GLY A 456 -5.25 0.50 -5.48
C GLY A 456 -5.16 1.19 -6.84
N ILE A 457 -4.24 2.12 -7.03
CA ILE A 457 -4.03 2.89 -8.26
C ILE A 457 -2.61 2.62 -8.76
N GLN A 458 -2.39 2.72 -10.08
CA GLN A 458 -1.05 2.76 -10.65
C GLN A 458 -0.67 4.22 -10.90
N ASN A 459 0.17 4.82 -10.06
CA ASN A 459 0.57 6.22 -10.16
C ASN A 459 2.10 6.41 -10.02
N GLN A 460 2.58 7.63 -10.32
CA GLN A 460 4.02 7.96 -10.41
C GLN A 460 4.86 7.01 -11.31
N ASP A 461 5.94 6.46 -10.75
CA ASP A 461 6.90 5.56 -11.42
C ASP A 461 6.56 4.07 -11.19
N GLU A 462 5.39 3.76 -10.63
CA GLU A 462 4.93 2.38 -10.40
C GLU A 462 4.85 1.59 -11.70
N GLU A 463 5.37 0.36 -11.67
CA GLU A 463 5.35 -0.54 -12.82
C GLU A 463 3.98 -1.20 -12.99
N TYR A 464 3.24 -1.38 -11.89
CA TYR A 464 1.85 -1.87 -11.88
C TYR A 464 1.09 -1.31 -10.67
N VAL A 465 -0.20 -1.60 -10.54
CA VAL A 465 -1.02 -1.19 -9.38
C VAL A 465 -0.32 -1.60 -8.09
N ASP A 466 0.04 -0.60 -7.26
CA ASP A 466 0.66 -0.76 -5.95
C ASP A 466 2.04 -1.46 -5.93
N CYS A 467 2.81 -1.42 -7.03
CA CYS A 467 4.17 -2.00 -7.05
C CYS A 467 5.13 -1.38 -8.06
N GLY A 468 6.44 -1.54 -7.80
CA GLY A 468 7.49 -0.89 -8.56
C GLY A 468 7.54 0.63 -8.32
N GLY A 469 8.53 1.32 -8.90
CA GLY A 469 8.67 2.77 -8.71
C GLY A 469 9.00 3.17 -7.27
N PRO A 470 8.24 4.10 -6.65
CA PRO A 470 8.42 4.46 -5.23
C PRO A 470 7.96 3.34 -4.28
N CYS A 471 7.22 2.33 -4.77
CA CYS A 471 6.83 1.19 -3.96
C CYS A 471 7.99 0.27 -3.66
N THR A 472 8.12 -0.09 -2.39
CA THR A 472 9.18 -0.97 -1.89
C THR A 472 9.09 -2.41 -2.40
N ILE A 473 7.99 -2.77 -3.07
CA ILE A 473 7.64 -4.12 -3.49
C ILE A 473 7.84 -4.27 -5.00
N PRO A 474 8.71 -5.20 -5.45
CA PRO A 474 8.80 -5.58 -6.85
C PRO A 474 7.49 -6.19 -7.36
N CYS A 475 7.07 -5.85 -8.59
CA CYS A 475 5.79 -6.31 -9.12
C CYS A 475 5.63 -7.82 -9.31
N ASP A 476 6.75 -8.55 -9.37
CA ASP A 476 6.73 -10.02 -9.39
C ASP A 476 6.22 -10.61 -8.06
N LEU A 477 6.26 -9.83 -6.97
CA LEU A 477 5.77 -10.19 -5.64
C LEU A 477 4.40 -9.60 -5.34
N SER A 478 4.03 -8.47 -5.96
CA SER A 478 2.77 -7.77 -5.67
C SER A 478 1.52 -8.59 -5.98
N LEU A 479 1.60 -9.51 -6.95
CA LEU A 479 0.52 -10.47 -7.21
C LEU A 479 0.14 -11.23 -5.93
N PHE A 480 1.13 -11.63 -5.12
CA PHE A 480 0.87 -12.38 -3.89
C PHE A 480 0.42 -11.50 -2.72
N CYS A 481 0.56 -10.18 -2.82
CA CYS A 481 0.10 -9.22 -1.81
C CYS A 481 -1.42 -9.08 -1.77
N ILE A 482 -2.10 -9.44 -2.86
CA ILE A 482 -3.55 -9.52 -2.88
C ILE A 482 -4.00 -10.76 -2.10
N ALA A 483 -4.83 -10.59 -1.08
CA ALA A 483 -5.33 -11.64 -0.18
C ALA A 483 -5.96 -12.86 -0.89
N SER A 484 -6.44 -12.70 -2.12
CA SER A 484 -7.18 -13.70 -2.90
C SER A 484 -6.31 -14.68 -3.69
N LEU A 485 -4.99 -14.44 -3.82
CA LEU A 485 -4.10 -15.33 -4.55
C LEU A 485 -3.44 -16.40 -3.66
N PRO A 486 -3.22 -17.63 -4.16
CA PRO A 486 -2.57 -18.67 -3.38
C PRO A 486 -1.09 -18.34 -3.19
N LEU A 487 -0.60 -18.47 -1.95
CA LEU A 487 0.82 -18.31 -1.62
C LEU A 487 1.63 -19.51 -2.15
N PRO A 488 2.90 -19.32 -2.53
CA PRO A 488 3.76 -20.44 -2.88
C PRO A 488 4.01 -21.33 -1.65
N SER A 489 4.17 -22.64 -1.87
CA SER A 489 4.47 -23.59 -0.80
C SER A 489 5.85 -23.35 -0.16
N LYS A 490 6.74 -22.65 -0.87
CA LYS A 490 8.08 -22.32 -0.39
C LYS A 490 8.51 -20.95 -0.89
N PHE A 491 9.16 -20.20 -0.03
CA PHE A 491 9.77 -18.92 -0.37
C PHE A 491 11.00 -18.66 0.52
N ASP A 492 12.04 -18.05 -0.04
CA ASP A 492 13.30 -17.83 0.68
C ASP A 492 14.04 -16.60 0.12
N TRP A 493 14.15 -15.53 0.91
CA TRP A 493 14.91 -14.33 0.53
C TRP A 493 16.41 -14.60 0.29
N ARG A 494 16.94 -15.74 0.75
CA ARG A 494 18.32 -16.17 0.44
C ARG A 494 18.48 -16.66 -0.99
N ASN A 495 17.37 -16.96 -1.67
CA ASN A 495 17.35 -17.48 -3.03
C ASN A 495 16.09 -17.00 -3.74
N TRP A 496 15.98 -15.69 -3.92
CA TRP A 496 14.91 -15.08 -4.70
C TRP A 496 15.48 -14.55 -6.01
N LYS A 497 14.86 -14.91 -7.14
CA LYS A 497 15.40 -14.70 -8.50
C LYS A 497 16.80 -15.30 -8.73
N GLY A 498 17.18 -16.32 -7.96
CA GLY A 498 18.50 -16.95 -8.04
C GLY A 498 19.61 -16.19 -7.30
N GLU A 499 19.25 -15.15 -6.54
CA GLU A 499 20.18 -14.29 -5.78
C GLU A 499 19.84 -14.30 -4.29
N ASN A 500 20.82 -13.96 -3.45
CA ASN A 500 20.65 -13.79 -2.00
C ASN A 500 20.41 -12.31 -1.68
N TRP A 501 19.28 -12.01 -1.04
CA TRP A 501 18.85 -10.66 -0.70
C TRP A 501 19.19 -10.26 0.74
N LEU A 502 19.85 -11.15 1.48
CA LEU A 502 20.25 -10.91 2.87
C LEU A 502 21.74 -10.60 2.98
N THR A 503 22.10 -9.75 3.94
CA THR A 503 23.49 -9.60 4.38
C THR A 503 24.01 -10.85 5.07
N SER A 504 25.33 -10.96 5.24
CA SER A 504 25.95 -12.06 5.97
C SER A 504 25.38 -12.27 7.37
N VAL A 505 25.43 -13.51 7.87
CA VAL A 505 25.09 -13.82 9.27
C VAL A 505 26.14 -13.20 10.19
N LYS A 506 25.69 -12.57 11.28
CA LYS A 506 26.54 -11.94 12.30
C LYS A 506 26.47 -12.72 13.63
N ALA A 507 27.36 -12.42 14.56
CA ALA A 507 27.45 -13.08 15.85
C ALA A 507 27.37 -12.06 17.01
N GLN A 508 26.33 -12.15 17.83
CA GLN A 508 26.10 -11.30 18.99
C GLN A 508 27.02 -11.63 20.18
N GLY A 509 27.63 -12.81 20.18
CA GLY A 509 28.47 -13.31 21.27
C GLY A 509 27.70 -13.54 22.57
N SER A 510 28.34 -13.24 23.70
CA SER A 510 27.81 -13.38 25.06
C SER A 510 26.90 -12.23 25.53
N CYS A 511 26.85 -11.13 24.77
CA CYS A 511 25.96 -10.00 25.02
C CYS A 511 24.53 -10.35 24.56
N GLY A 512 23.53 -10.10 25.40
CA GLY A 512 22.10 -10.28 25.11
C GLY A 512 21.53 -9.20 24.19
N SER A 513 22.14 -9.02 23.02
CA SER A 513 21.85 -7.96 22.04
C SER A 513 21.09 -8.46 20.81
N CYS A 514 20.49 -9.66 20.86
CA CYS A 514 19.71 -10.23 19.75
C CYS A 514 18.68 -9.25 19.18
N TRP A 515 18.07 -8.43 20.05
CA TRP A 515 17.11 -7.38 19.69
C TRP A 515 17.69 -6.32 18.74
N ALA A 516 18.97 -5.95 18.91
CA ALA A 516 19.67 -5.01 18.05
C ALA A 516 20.06 -5.67 16.72
N PHE A 517 20.57 -6.90 16.75
CA PHE A 517 20.92 -7.66 15.55
C PHE A 517 19.71 -7.99 14.67
N ALA A 518 18.55 -8.30 15.28
CA ALA A 518 17.32 -8.56 14.55
C ALA A 518 16.83 -7.30 13.83
N ALA A 519 16.78 -6.15 14.52
CA ALA A 519 16.40 -4.87 13.92
C ALA A 519 17.35 -4.48 12.78
N VAL A 520 18.67 -4.52 13.02
CA VAL A 520 19.68 -4.21 12.00
C VAL A 520 19.60 -5.18 10.81
N GLY A 521 19.46 -6.48 11.07
CA GLY A 521 19.38 -7.50 10.03
C GLY A 521 18.16 -7.33 9.12
N GLY A 522 17.01 -6.92 9.67
CA GLY A 522 15.82 -6.57 8.90
C GLY A 522 16.02 -5.31 8.04
N VAL A 523 16.55 -4.23 8.63
CA VAL A 523 16.84 -2.96 7.95
C VAL A 523 17.84 -3.16 6.81
N GLU A 524 18.92 -3.89 7.05
CA GLU A 524 19.95 -4.19 6.05
C GLU A 524 19.38 -4.96 4.84
N ALA A 525 18.56 -5.98 5.09
CA ALA A 525 17.96 -6.75 4.02
C ALA A 525 16.92 -5.93 3.25
N LYS A 526 16.07 -5.18 3.96
CA LYS A 526 15.03 -4.33 3.35
C LYS A 526 15.64 -3.29 2.41
N ASN A 527 16.78 -2.69 2.76
CA ASN A 527 17.51 -1.77 1.88
C ASN A 527 17.77 -2.34 0.47
N TYR A 528 18.14 -3.62 0.37
CA TYR A 528 18.46 -4.23 -0.91
C TYR A 528 17.21 -4.60 -1.70
N ILE A 529 16.17 -5.03 -0.99
CA ILE A 529 14.87 -5.36 -1.57
C ILE A 529 14.20 -4.11 -2.15
N GLU A 530 14.16 -3.01 -1.40
CA GLU A 530 13.61 -1.71 -1.84
C GLU A 530 14.31 -1.15 -3.08
N LYS A 531 15.58 -1.49 -3.26
CA LYS A 531 16.41 -1.00 -4.37
C LYS A 531 16.49 -1.98 -5.53
N ASP A 532 15.77 -3.10 -5.47
CA ASP A 532 15.83 -4.22 -6.41
C ASP A 532 17.29 -4.59 -6.79
N ASN A 533 18.18 -4.58 -5.80
CA ASN A 533 19.60 -4.73 -6.01
C ASN A 533 20.19 -5.63 -4.92
N PRO A 534 20.37 -6.94 -5.15
CA PRO A 534 20.83 -7.84 -4.12
C PRO A 534 22.25 -7.49 -3.63
N PRO A 535 22.58 -7.77 -2.36
CA PRO A 535 23.91 -7.56 -1.83
C PRO A 535 24.96 -8.29 -2.67
N PRO A 536 26.02 -7.60 -3.10
CA PRO A 536 27.04 -8.21 -3.94
C PRO A 536 27.83 -9.25 -3.14
N SER A 537 28.11 -10.39 -3.78
CA SER A 537 28.82 -11.53 -3.18
C SER A 537 30.31 -11.29 -2.94
N SER A 538 30.90 -10.24 -3.52
CA SER A 538 32.36 -9.99 -3.51
C SER A 538 32.75 -8.53 -3.23
N SER A 539 31.79 -7.67 -2.86
CA SER A 539 32.07 -6.26 -2.56
C SER A 539 31.38 -5.82 -1.27
N TRP A 540 31.50 -4.53 -0.95
CA TRP A 540 30.97 -3.96 0.29
C TRP A 540 29.45 -4.15 0.37
N GLN A 541 29.00 -4.73 1.48
CA GLN A 541 27.60 -4.82 1.85
C GLN A 541 27.27 -3.74 2.89
N LEU A 542 26.02 -3.27 2.92
CA LEU A 542 25.52 -2.45 4.01
C LEU A 542 25.72 -3.23 5.31
N ASN A 543 26.43 -2.62 6.24
CA ASN A 543 26.78 -3.22 7.51
C ASN A 543 26.62 -2.14 8.58
N LEU A 544 25.45 -2.12 9.22
CA LEU A 544 25.11 -1.19 10.29
C LEU A 544 25.68 -1.68 11.62
N GLY A 545 26.02 -0.75 12.51
CA GLY A 545 26.71 -1.05 13.76
C GLY A 545 25.76 -1.28 14.92
N GLU A 546 25.51 -2.54 15.26
CA GLU A 546 24.64 -2.93 16.39
C GLU A 546 25.12 -2.33 17.71
N GLN A 547 26.43 -2.11 17.86
CA GLN A 547 26.99 -1.51 19.06
C GLN A 547 26.46 -0.11 19.31
N HIS A 548 26.11 0.66 18.28
CA HIS A 548 25.51 1.98 18.47
C HIS A 548 24.22 1.90 19.30
N LEU A 549 23.42 0.84 19.08
CA LEU A 549 22.20 0.55 19.83
C LEU A 549 22.51 -0.03 21.22
N VAL A 550 23.53 -0.88 21.36
CA VAL A 550 23.88 -1.51 22.65
C VAL A 550 24.54 -0.53 23.64
N SER A 551 25.11 0.56 23.13
CA SER A 551 25.84 1.56 23.93
C SER A 551 24.90 2.54 24.61
N SER A 552 25.40 3.31 25.57
CA SER A 552 24.59 4.31 26.32
C SER A 552 24.03 5.47 25.47
N CYS A 553 24.23 5.45 24.14
CA CYS A 553 23.56 6.35 23.19
C CYS A 553 22.05 6.11 23.14
N PHE A 554 21.62 4.87 23.43
CA PHE A 554 20.25 4.43 23.40
C PHE A 554 19.85 3.86 24.76
N ASP A 555 18.74 4.34 25.33
CA ASP A 555 18.24 3.89 26.64
C ASP A 555 17.20 2.76 26.53
N GLY A 556 16.92 2.26 25.32
CA GLY A 556 15.90 1.23 25.08
C GLY A 556 16.40 -0.21 25.08
N GLY A 557 17.70 -0.44 25.36
CA GLY A 557 18.27 -1.78 25.44
C GLY A 557 19.75 -1.80 25.85
N SER A 558 20.26 -2.98 26.18
CA SER A 558 21.66 -3.23 26.56
C SER A 558 22.03 -4.70 26.32
N CYS A 559 23.21 -5.15 26.78
CA CYS A 559 23.54 -6.57 26.84
C CYS A 559 22.67 -7.40 27.79
N ASN A 560 21.82 -6.77 28.61
CA ASN A 560 20.83 -7.48 29.44
C ASN A 560 19.49 -7.71 28.71
N GLY A 561 19.39 -7.31 27.44
CA GLY A 561 18.17 -7.39 26.65
C GLY A 561 17.64 -6.02 26.21
N GLY A 562 16.60 -6.06 25.39
CA GLY A 562 15.98 -4.93 24.75
C GLY A 562 14.92 -5.42 23.77
N TRP A 563 14.21 -4.49 23.12
CA TRP A 563 13.11 -4.83 22.21
C TRP A 563 13.44 -4.40 20.77
N PRO A 564 13.24 -5.26 19.75
CA PRO A 564 13.56 -4.92 18.37
C PRO A 564 12.83 -3.67 17.86
N HIS A 565 11.56 -3.49 18.23
CA HIS A 565 10.78 -2.32 17.82
C HIS A 565 11.29 -1.01 18.45
N HIS A 566 11.88 -1.05 19.66
CA HIS A 566 12.55 0.13 20.22
C HIS A 566 13.83 0.46 19.44
N ALA A 567 14.57 -0.55 18.97
CA ALA A 567 15.72 -0.33 18.09
C ALA A 567 15.30 0.28 16.75
N LEU A 568 14.27 -0.25 16.10
CA LEU A 568 13.72 0.31 14.85
C LEU A 568 13.29 1.76 15.03
N ARG A 569 12.57 2.06 16.12
CA ARG A 569 12.20 3.43 16.49
C ARG A 569 13.42 4.34 16.65
N TYR A 570 14.46 3.86 17.32
CA TYR A 570 15.67 4.65 17.50
C TYR A 570 16.36 4.94 16.16
N ILE A 571 16.43 3.95 15.26
CA ILE A 571 17.01 4.13 13.92
C ILE A 571 16.24 5.22 13.15
N ARG A 572 14.91 5.24 13.22
CA ARG A 572 14.07 6.28 12.60
C ARG A 572 14.32 7.66 13.22
N ASP A 573 14.30 7.74 14.54
CA ASP A 573 14.30 9.02 15.26
C ASP A 573 15.71 9.64 15.43
N ASN A 574 16.78 8.83 15.42
CA ASN A 574 18.15 9.24 15.79
C ASN A 574 19.25 8.71 14.85
N GLU A 575 18.88 7.97 13.80
CA GLU A 575 19.81 7.40 12.82
C GLU A 575 20.75 6.35 13.42
N ILE A 576 21.45 5.61 12.56
CA ILE A 576 22.40 4.57 12.96
C ILE A 576 23.68 4.64 12.14
N TYR A 577 24.82 4.50 12.85
CA TYR A 577 26.13 4.42 12.23
C TYR A 577 26.37 3.07 11.57
N VAL A 578 27.16 3.08 10.50
CA VAL A 578 27.75 1.85 9.95
C VAL A 578 28.72 1.20 10.93
N GLU A 579 28.83 -0.13 10.89
CA GLU A 579 29.71 -0.96 11.73
C GLU A 579 31.17 -0.48 11.70
N SER A 580 31.65 -0.03 10.54
CA SER A 580 33.03 0.52 10.41
C SER A 580 33.29 1.80 11.24
N CYS A 581 32.24 2.53 11.63
CA CYS A 581 32.32 3.67 12.55
C CYS A 581 32.10 3.27 14.00
N TYR A 582 31.22 2.29 14.24
CA TYR A 582 30.80 1.89 15.57
C TYR A 582 30.89 0.36 15.71
N PRO A 583 32.11 -0.21 15.76
CA PRO A 583 32.29 -1.65 15.72
C PRO A 583 31.71 -2.37 16.93
N TYR A 584 31.21 -3.58 16.72
CA TYR A 584 30.68 -4.44 17.77
C TYR A 584 31.75 -4.91 18.76
N GLN A 585 31.47 -4.69 20.05
CA GLN A 585 32.38 -4.99 21.16
C GLN A 585 31.85 -6.05 22.12
N GLU A 586 30.62 -6.52 21.95
CA GLU A 586 30.02 -7.55 22.80
C GLU A 586 29.89 -7.12 24.29
N GLU A 587 29.83 -5.82 24.56
CA GLU A 587 29.68 -5.28 25.92
C GLU A 587 28.91 -3.97 25.93
N ASN A 588 28.40 -3.60 27.11
CA ASN A 588 27.82 -2.27 27.34
C ASN A 588 28.95 -1.25 27.33
N THR A 589 28.95 -0.36 26.35
CA THR A 589 29.92 0.73 26.26
C THR A 589 29.26 2.09 26.45
N GLU A 590 30.05 3.07 26.86
CA GLU A 590 29.59 4.46 26.86
C GLU A 590 29.36 4.96 25.44
N CYS A 591 28.47 5.91 25.26
CA CYS A 591 28.27 6.55 23.98
C CYS A 591 29.53 7.35 23.59
N TYR A 592 30.23 6.92 22.54
CA TYR A 592 31.34 7.68 21.98
C TYR A 592 31.14 7.95 20.49
N TYR A 593 31.30 9.22 20.11
CA TYR A 593 31.20 9.70 18.74
C TYR A 593 32.60 9.95 18.18
N THR A 594 33.30 8.91 17.73
CA THR A 594 34.69 9.03 17.24
C THR A 594 34.84 8.89 15.74
N CYS A 595 33.74 8.83 14.96
CA CYS A 595 33.86 8.72 13.51
C CYS A 595 34.22 10.08 12.90
N GLU A 596 35.50 10.44 12.88
CA GLU A 596 35.97 11.66 12.19
C GLU A 596 35.75 11.55 10.66
N GLY A 597 35.30 12.65 10.03
CA GLY A 597 35.09 12.75 8.58
C GLY A 597 33.72 12.29 8.08
N LEU A 598 32.65 12.83 8.67
CA LEU A 598 31.25 12.49 8.38
C LEU A 598 30.73 13.26 7.17
N SER A 599 31.10 12.77 6.00
CA SER A 599 30.07 12.62 5.00
C SER A 599 29.70 11.14 4.94
N ASN A 600 28.42 10.83 4.76
CA ASN A 600 28.02 9.54 4.19
C ASN A 600 28.17 8.28 5.09
N LYS A 601 27.94 8.33 6.41
CA LYS A 601 28.09 7.16 7.33
C LYS A 601 26.92 6.87 8.27
N LEU A 602 25.85 7.66 8.18
CA LEU A 602 24.61 7.50 8.93
C LEU A 602 23.50 7.00 8.00
N TRP A 603 22.62 6.19 8.56
CA TRP A 603 21.48 5.60 7.89
C TRP A 603 20.24 5.77 8.76
N THR A 604 19.09 5.85 8.13
CA THR A 604 17.80 5.94 8.81
C THR A 604 16.76 5.13 8.04
N ILE A 605 15.56 5.05 8.60
CA ILE A 605 14.36 4.48 8.00
C ILE A 605 13.27 5.54 8.02
N ASP A 606 12.35 5.51 7.06
CA ASP A 606 11.20 6.42 7.05
C ASP A 606 10.22 6.05 8.17
N ASP A 607 9.90 4.75 8.31
CA ASP A 607 9.08 4.25 9.40
C ASP A 607 9.26 2.74 9.67
N TYR A 608 8.57 2.25 10.70
CA TYR A 608 8.42 0.83 10.98
C TYR A 608 6.99 0.50 11.43
N PHE A 609 6.52 -0.68 11.06
CA PHE A 609 5.17 -1.14 11.34
C PHE A 609 5.18 -2.48 12.05
N ARG A 610 4.23 -2.66 12.97
CA ARG A 610 3.88 -3.97 13.51
C ARG A 610 2.91 -4.64 12.55
N PHE A 611 3.16 -5.90 12.21
CA PHE A 611 2.22 -6.66 11.41
C PHE A 611 1.22 -7.42 12.30
N GLY A 612 -0.06 -7.13 12.07
CA GLY A 612 -1.21 -7.72 12.76
C GLY A 612 -1.21 -7.54 14.29
N ASP A 613 -2.12 -8.27 14.94
CA ASP A 613 -2.26 -8.34 16.39
C ASP A 613 -1.63 -9.64 16.93
N ASP A 614 -1.81 -9.96 18.21
CA ASP A 614 -1.22 -11.15 18.85
C ASP A 614 -1.75 -12.50 18.25
N ASP A 615 -2.74 -12.47 17.36
CA ASP A 615 -3.40 -13.65 16.77
C ASP A 615 -3.07 -13.84 15.26
N ASN A 616 -1.85 -13.53 14.83
CA ASN A 616 -1.43 -13.68 13.44
C ASN A 616 -1.54 -15.13 12.93
N THR A 617 -2.16 -15.33 11.77
CA THR A 617 -2.16 -16.63 11.09
C THR A 617 -0.87 -16.85 10.28
N ILE A 618 -0.50 -18.11 10.05
CA ILE A 618 0.66 -18.49 9.23
C ILE A 618 0.63 -17.82 7.85
N ASN A 619 -0.54 -17.82 7.19
CA ASN A 619 -0.66 -17.27 5.84
C ASN A 619 -0.58 -15.75 5.81
N GLU A 620 -1.04 -15.06 6.85
CA GLU A 620 -0.88 -13.60 6.98
C GLU A 620 0.59 -13.24 7.12
N VAL A 621 1.35 -13.95 7.96
CA VAL A 621 2.79 -13.71 8.11
C VAL A 621 3.58 -14.06 6.85
N LYS A 622 3.24 -15.15 6.15
CA LYS A 622 3.84 -15.47 4.84
C LYS A 622 3.62 -14.35 3.83
N ARG A 623 2.39 -13.81 3.80
CA ARG A 623 2.03 -12.71 2.89
C ARG A 623 2.78 -11.43 3.28
N ALA A 624 2.84 -11.10 4.57
CA ALA A 624 3.65 -10.00 5.09
C ALA A 624 5.13 -10.15 4.71
N LEU A 625 5.68 -11.35 4.80
CA LEU A 625 7.09 -11.60 4.44
C LEU A 625 7.39 -11.34 2.95
N LEU A 626 6.43 -11.64 2.06
CA LEU A 626 6.55 -11.34 0.63
C LEU A 626 6.46 -9.86 0.34
N CYS A 627 5.48 -9.20 0.96
CA CYS A 627 5.12 -7.83 0.63
C CYS A 627 6.03 -6.84 1.34
N SER A 628 6.28 -7.06 2.61
CA SER A 628 7.06 -6.14 3.43
C SER A 628 8.55 -6.50 3.44
N GLY A 629 8.95 -7.67 2.95
CA GLY A 629 10.32 -8.19 3.05
C GLY A 629 10.56 -8.90 4.39
N PRO A 630 11.82 -9.21 4.74
CA PRO A 630 12.19 -9.89 5.98
C PRO A 630 11.58 -9.25 7.23
N LEU A 631 10.95 -10.08 8.06
CA LEU A 631 10.22 -9.62 9.25
C LEU A 631 11.10 -9.74 10.48
N VAL A 632 11.33 -8.64 11.16
CA VAL A 632 11.98 -8.60 12.47
C VAL A 632 11.00 -9.16 13.50
N SER A 633 11.37 -10.21 14.22
CA SER A 633 10.48 -10.84 15.19
C SER A 633 11.20 -11.28 16.45
N GLY A 634 10.43 -11.72 17.44
CA GLY A 634 10.95 -12.35 18.63
C GLY A 634 9.91 -13.22 19.33
N THR A 635 10.38 -14.03 20.27
CA THR A 635 9.55 -14.83 21.16
C THR A 635 10.13 -14.81 22.56
N ASP A 636 9.28 -14.76 23.57
CA ASP A 636 9.66 -14.92 24.97
C ASP A 636 9.86 -16.40 25.36
N ASP A 637 9.34 -17.33 24.55
CA ASP A 637 9.37 -18.78 24.80
C ASP A 637 10.60 -19.48 24.18
N TRP A 638 11.63 -18.71 23.82
CA TRP A 638 12.83 -19.29 23.21
C TRP A 638 13.54 -20.26 24.16
N SER A 639 13.60 -19.94 25.45
CA SER A 639 14.17 -20.81 26.48
C SER A 639 13.61 -20.46 27.86
N ASP A 640 13.72 -21.39 28.81
CA ASP A 640 13.18 -21.28 30.18
C ASP A 640 13.50 -19.95 30.92
N ASP A 641 14.58 -19.25 30.52
CA ASP A 641 15.07 -18.05 31.22
C ASP A 641 15.24 -16.81 30.32
N ALA A 642 14.96 -16.87 29.01
CA ALA A 642 15.17 -15.72 28.11
C ALA A 642 14.42 -15.81 26.78
N GLY A 643 13.79 -14.70 26.42
CA GLY A 643 13.30 -14.43 25.06
C GLY A 643 14.44 -14.17 24.07
N HIS A 644 14.14 -14.29 22.78
CA HIS A 644 15.10 -14.14 21.70
C HIS A 644 14.50 -13.45 20.47
N ALA A 645 15.28 -12.58 19.83
CA ALA A 645 14.87 -11.87 18.63
C ALA A 645 15.63 -12.38 17.39
N ILE A 646 14.90 -12.50 16.28
CA ILE A 646 15.32 -13.10 15.01
C ILE A 646 14.80 -12.29 13.84
N VAL A 647 15.18 -12.67 12.62
CA VAL A 647 14.53 -12.17 11.39
C VAL A 647 13.94 -13.35 10.64
N ILE A 648 12.63 -13.34 10.35
CA ILE A 648 11.99 -14.32 9.47
C ILE A 648 12.33 -13.94 8.04
N VAL A 649 12.88 -14.88 7.28
CA VAL A 649 13.42 -14.65 5.92
C VAL A 649 12.87 -15.59 4.87
N GLY A 650 12.15 -16.63 5.27
CA GLY A 650 11.47 -17.54 4.35
C GLY A 650 10.58 -18.53 5.07
N TRP A 651 9.98 -19.42 4.28
CA TRP A 651 9.23 -20.58 4.75
C TRP A 651 9.31 -21.74 3.75
N ASP A 652 9.00 -22.93 4.23
CA ASP A 652 8.97 -24.15 3.42
C ASP A 652 7.90 -25.10 3.98
N ASP A 653 6.76 -25.21 3.30
CA ASP A 653 5.60 -26.02 3.72
C ASP A 653 5.88 -27.52 3.69
N GLU A 654 6.91 -27.94 2.96
CA GLU A 654 7.32 -29.35 2.79
C GLU A 654 8.78 -29.50 3.26
N SER A 655 9.13 -28.87 4.39
CA SER A 655 10.51 -28.83 4.86
C SER A 655 11.00 -30.17 5.41
N ASP A 656 11.90 -30.83 4.66
CA ASP A 656 12.67 -31.98 5.15
C ASP A 656 13.39 -31.69 6.48
N VAL A 657 13.83 -30.43 6.69
CA VAL A 657 14.55 -30.05 7.92
C VAL A 657 13.62 -30.12 9.13
N CYS A 658 12.39 -29.60 9.05
CA CYS A 658 11.47 -29.72 10.18
C CYS A 658 10.97 -31.15 10.35
N LEU A 659 10.71 -31.85 9.25
CA LEU A 659 10.25 -33.22 9.30
C LEU A 659 11.28 -34.12 10.01
N ASP A 660 12.56 -34.02 9.64
CA ASP A 660 13.61 -34.87 10.19
C ASP A 660 13.95 -34.55 11.67
N ASN A 661 13.80 -33.29 12.09
CA ASN A 661 14.24 -32.83 13.42
C ASN A 661 13.11 -32.68 14.43
N TYR A 662 11.88 -32.42 13.98
CA TYR A 662 10.70 -32.18 14.83
C TYR A 662 9.55 -33.14 14.57
N GLY A 663 9.53 -33.82 13.43
CA GLY A 663 8.41 -34.68 13.03
C GLY A 663 7.21 -33.90 12.48
N GLU A 664 7.38 -32.61 12.22
CA GLU A 664 6.37 -31.71 11.67
C GLU A 664 6.78 -31.26 10.26
N ASP A 665 5.82 -31.26 9.33
CA ASP A 665 6.00 -30.61 8.03
C ASP A 665 5.79 -29.09 8.19
N GLY A 666 6.52 -28.28 7.41
CA GLY A 666 6.36 -26.83 7.44
C GLY A 666 7.30 -26.10 8.40
N CYS A 667 8.30 -25.41 7.86
CA CYS A 667 9.20 -24.56 8.64
C CYS A 667 9.07 -23.08 8.28
N TRP A 668 9.20 -22.22 9.28
CA TRP A 668 9.79 -20.90 9.12
C TRP A 668 11.31 -21.01 8.98
N ILE A 669 11.89 -20.19 8.09
CA ILE A 669 13.33 -20.01 7.94
C ILE A 669 13.67 -18.67 8.59
N ILE A 670 14.52 -18.69 9.62
CA ILE A 670 14.92 -17.48 10.35
C ILE A 670 16.41 -17.23 10.21
N LYS A 671 16.83 -15.97 10.10
CA LYS A 671 18.22 -15.55 10.25
C LYS A 671 18.49 -15.31 11.74
N ASN A 672 19.41 -16.09 12.30
CA ASN A 672 19.83 -15.91 13.69
C ASN A 672 21.10 -15.02 13.76
N SER A 673 21.48 -14.62 14.97
CA SER A 673 22.62 -13.76 15.27
C SER A 673 23.70 -14.49 16.08
N TRP A 674 23.83 -15.80 15.93
CA TRP A 674 24.81 -16.64 16.64
C TRP A 674 25.99 -17.08 15.76
N GLY A 675 26.26 -16.34 14.68
CA GLY A 675 27.20 -16.74 13.64
C GLY A 675 26.66 -17.89 12.78
N GLU A 676 27.52 -18.45 11.92
CA GLU A 676 27.22 -19.56 11.01
C GLU A 676 27.12 -20.92 11.76
N ALA A 677 26.39 -20.93 12.87
CA ALA A 677 26.20 -22.09 13.71
C ALA A 677 25.33 -23.15 13.01
N ASN A 678 25.60 -24.42 13.33
CA ASN A 678 25.00 -25.58 12.69
C ASN A 678 24.55 -26.60 13.76
N GLY A 679 23.44 -27.30 13.49
CA GLY A 679 22.85 -28.30 14.37
C GLY A 679 21.83 -27.74 15.37
N LEU A 680 21.46 -28.55 16.36
CA LEU A 680 20.49 -28.18 17.39
C LEU A 680 21.14 -27.25 18.42
N LEU A 681 20.63 -26.02 18.54
CA LEU A 681 21.15 -25.00 19.46
C LEU A 681 20.19 -24.74 20.62
N ASN A 682 20.56 -23.80 21.51
CA ASN A 682 19.70 -23.37 22.61
C ASN A 682 18.33 -22.93 22.10
N GLY A 683 17.29 -23.34 22.83
CA GLY A 683 15.89 -23.18 22.45
C GLY A 683 15.34 -24.26 21.53
N GLY A 684 16.10 -25.34 21.30
CA GLY A 684 15.61 -26.50 20.54
C GLY A 684 15.49 -26.23 19.04
N VAL A 685 16.02 -25.11 18.54
CA VAL A 685 15.95 -24.74 17.13
C VAL A 685 17.15 -25.29 16.36
N TRP A 686 16.88 -25.94 15.23
CA TRP A 686 17.86 -26.54 14.34
C TRP A 686 18.39 -25.49 13.40
N HIS A 687 19.71 -25.41 13.28
CA HIS A 687 20.39 -24.41 12.48
C HIS A 687 21.21 -25.02 11.34
N ILE A 688 21.21 -24.33 10.21
CA ILE A 688 22.09 -24.60 9.07
C ILE A 688 22.72 -23.27 8.65
N ASP A 689 24.04 -23.17 8.75
CA ASP A 689 24.84 -21.99 8.39
C ASP A 689 24.31 -20.68 9.00
N GLY A 690 23.88 -20.73 10.26
CA GLY A 690 23.36 -19.58 11.00
C GLY A 690 21.88 -19.26 10.78
N TYR A 691 21.18 -20.03 9.95
CA TYR A 691 19.74 -19.93 9.76
C TYR A 691 19.02 -21.01 10.56
N GLY A 692 18.04 -20.60 11.36
CA GLY A 692 17.20 -21.50 12.15
C GLY A 692 15.97 -21.97 11.38
N TYR A 693 15.48 -23.14 11.74
CA TYR A 693 14.29 -23.77 11.16
C TYR A 693 13.30 -24.07 12.29
N ILE A 694 12.15 -23.41 12.26
CA ILE A 694 11.15 -23.47 13.34
C ILE A 694 9.83 -24.00 12.77
N PRO A 695 9.27 -25.10 13.28
CA PRO A 695 7.95 -25.58 12.87
C PRO A 695 6.86 -24.54 13.04
N TYR A 696 5.86 -24.56 12.16
CA TYR A 696 4.73 -23.62 12.26
C TYR A 696 3.92 -23.78 13.54
N THR A 697 3.81 -25.01 14.06
CA THR A 697 3.06 -25.36 15.26
C THR A 697 3.85 -26.35 16.11
N ASP A 698 3.37 -26.60 17.34
CA ASP A 698 3.86 -27.68 18.21
C ASP A 698 5.33 -27.61 18.62
N HIS A 699 5.97 -26.46 18.41
CA HIS A 699 7.29 -26.12 18.96
C HIS A 699 7.17 -24.91 19.90
N GLN A 700 7.98 -24.85 20.97
CA GLN A 700 7.92 -23.75 21.95
C GLN A 700 8.14 -22.37 21.30
N CYS A 701 8.99 -22.31 20.27
CA CYS A 701 9.26 -21.09 19.52
C CYS A 701 8.28 -20.85 18.35
N SER A 702 7.20 -21.62 18.17
CA SER A 702 6.29 -21.43 17.03
C SER A 702 5.54 -20.10 17.06
N ASN A 703 5.42 -19.47 18.24
CA ASN A 703 4.84 -18.14 18.44
C ASN A 703 5.70 -16.96 17.96
N ILE A 704 6.83 -17.22 17.27
CA ILE A 704 7.63 -16.17 16.61
C ILE A 704 6.85 -15.31 15.60
N ILE A 705 5.59 -15.62 15.32
CA ILE A 705 4.73 -14.86 14.41
C ILE A 705 3.91 -13.76 15.11
N GLU A 706 3.82 -13.77 16.45
CA GLU A 706 2.97 -12.84 17.23
C GLU A 706 3.55 -11.42 17.30
N TYR A 707 4.89 -11.30 17.32
CA TYR A 707 5.60 -10.03 17.49
C TYR A 707 6.45 -9.66 16.27
N THR A 708 5.81 -9.57 15.10
CA THR A 708 6.49 -9.30 13.84
C THR A 708 6.43 -7.82 13.45
N TYR A 709 7.55 -7.30 12.97
CA TYR A 709 7.74 -5.92 12.54
C TYR A 709 8.50 -5.88 11.21
N TYR A 710 8.30 -4.81 10.45
CA TYR A 710 9.11 -4.49 9.28
C TYR A 710 9.40 -2.99 9.21
N ALA A 711 10.50 -2.62 8.56
CA ALA A 711 10.88 -1.23 8.32
C ALA A 711 10.62 -0.85 6.85
N THR A 712 10.51 0.44 6.57
CA THR A 712 10.34 1.00 5.22
C THR A 712 11.21 2.22 5.01
N GLY A 713 11.60 2.47 3.76
CA GLY A 713 12.29 3.70 3.36
C GLY A 713 13.73 3.76 3.84
N ILE A 714 14.51 2.71 3.58
CA ILE A 714 15.86 2.58 4.12
C ILE A 714 16.82 3.41 3.27
N HIS A 715 17.24 4.53 3.83
CA HIS A 715 18.06 5.48 3.12
C HIS A 715 19.22 6.01 3.97
N LYS A 716 20.18 6.54 3.23
CA LYS A 716 21.40 7.09 3.79
C LYS A 716 21.16 8.57 4.07
N VAL A 717 21.59 9.03 5.24
CA VAL A 717 21.45 10.45 5.62
C VAL A 717 22.42 11.28 4.76
N PRO A 718 21.92 12.25 3.98
CA PRO A 718 22.75 13.18 3.22
C PRO A 718 23.64 14.04 4.13
N ASP A 719 24.72 14.58 3.57
CA ASP A 719 25.71 15.39 4.30
C ASP A 719 25.20 16.76 4.73
#